data_AF-A0A851C7C7-F1
#
_entry.id   AF-A0A851C7C7-F1
#
_cell.length_a   1.000
_cell.length_b   1.000
_cell.length_c   1.000
_cell.angle_alpha   90.00
_cell.angle_beta   90.00
_cell.angle_gamma   90.00
#
_symmetry.space_group_name_H-M   'P 1'
#
loop_
_entity.id
_entity.type
_entity.pdbx_description
1 polymer ?
#
loop_
_entity_poly.entity_id
_entity_poly.type
_entity_poly.pdbx_seq_one_letter_code
_entity_poly.pdbx_strand_id
1 'polypeptide(L)'
;IGMDITDDLDLPHSSDTTSEDVALPTSTYKEAVLLLEQLSVDHTGSAILLKIQNILLKYEQIIEHEKNRYTAVCKEVRKLESEKEESQLKAEETQDLKSVLAHQEVEWKSDIQSLKFTLKQEEEKRLRVEMLYEQTREKLRKKEDQYHKEVEEKQHLELQSRNLEMELITLRKLLKQVEEERDEIQRQLSQEKSARALQEGILNNHLWRQKELEEETRRTIGKNSDESDTEREKDLLYKNQLLQDEIAVLRLELDQIRLRHQEEEGKYLEENETLKEKNEDLKKELKLNEEALTQTVFQYNGQLNLLKTESAMLTSKLEQTKESKDRLETEIESFRSRLNTTVQELERHQSSKSDVERTFQRERDEWLRLQDKLHHDLSDVRETNRSLSQQLSKAESKANSLENELHQLKQTLREKILLLEITQKELNQAQCQSKEYDHARQLEKDQVSKLIIKQESMQERLAQLQSENVLLRQQLEDVQNKGIIKDKVVNDVQDRFNDIFNKLRGDTEKQIYLVEERNKELNAKCTDLREQVFKYETDKIEREGMVRQLQQELADALKKQSMSEASLEVTTRYRSDLEEDKLRLQKELEKFKTKVHNAALDDKEREAVTSSQKLQDLLLASSETNTTIKQLEEHILFLCFVCHVSLLSLKCETERKKVKKLVELKGPVESRLDQEMKRNLEMQKDFKRLKRLLSKATKKLRVYEKKEMESQFNLQEEMKNRYTEMVSEVGRLRPQVGELSQQLDMESKRCMQLKAQNQDLQEELSTLHGKCEKLEKSKCQLKEEVAKLQHHLETSVVDHSHIEQYKREVEERAGQEIRQKLQEVNLFLQAQAASQDRLEQIRTSHHASLRNQLKDRIRALECELDRIKNTQQESTFQKESTQADVERYKGLYLEEVKTRKSLAKKLER
;
A
#
# COMPACT_ATOMS: atom_id res chain seq x y z
N ILE A 1 0.82 46.66 2.04
CA ILE A 1 -0.16 47.25 2.99
C ILE A 1 -1.03 46.10 3.44
N GLY A 2 -1.18 45.88 4.76
CA GLY A 2 -1.49 44.56 5.32
C GLY A 2 -0.22 43.71 5.30
N MET A 3 0.63 43.68 6.35
CA MET A 3 0.45 43.20 7.74
C MET A 3 0.63 41.69 7.86
N ASP A 4 1.87 41.30 8.15
CA ASP A 4 2.15 40.07 8.89
C ASP A 4 1.52 40.13 10.28
N ILE A 5 1.03 38.99 10.77
CA ILE A 5 0.81 38.73 12.19
C ILE A 5 1.39 37.35 12.47
N THR A 6 2.67 37.33 12.87
CA THR A 6 3.32 36.17 13.50
C THR A 6 3.12 36.29 15.02
N ASP A 7 2.01 35.77 15.52
CA ASP A 7 1.84 35.52 16.97
C ASP A 7 2.32 34.09 17.26
N ASP A 8 3.62 33.96 17.45
CA ASP A 8 4.29 32.72 17.85
C ASP A 8 4.22 32.63 19.39
N LEU A 9 3.34 31.77 19.90
CA LEU A 9 2.94 31.76 21.31
C LEU A 9 2.95 30.34 21.89
N ASP A 10 4.17 29.81 22.03
CA ASP A 10 4.50 28.55 22.71
C ASP A 10 3.96 28.55 24.16
N LEU A 11 2.75 28.01 24.33
CA LEU A 11 2.18 27.63 25.62
C LEU A 11 2.34 26.11 25.78
N PRO A 12 3.38 25.62 26.50
CA PRO A 12 3.55 24.20 26.72
C PRO A 12 2.35 23.64 27.51
N HIS A 13 1.76 22.56 27.01
CA HIS A 13 0.56 21.95 27.57
C HIS A 13 0.78 21.46 29.01
N SER A 14 0.32 22.24 29.98
CA SER A 14 0.16 21.83 31.37
C SER A 14 -1.06 20.92 31.53
N SER A 15 -0.86 19.60 31.54
CA SER A 15 -1.79 18.62 32.10
C SER A 15 -1.07 17.33 32.50
N ASP A 16 -0.51 17.29 33.71
CA ASP A 16 -0.24 16.03 34.41
C ASP A 16 -0.42 16.21 35.93
N THR A 17 -1.48 16.94 36.31
CA THR A 17 -1.99 16.91 37.68
C THR A 17 -2.62 15.54 37.93
N THR A 18 -1.84 14.63 38.50
CA THR A 18 -2.34 13.37 39.05
C THR A 18 -3.50 13.66 40.00
N SER A 19 -4.73 13.40 39.55
CA SER A 19 -5.89 13.29 40.43
C SER A 19 -5.71 12.04 41.27
N GLU A 20 -4.91 12.15 42.34
CA GLU A 20 -4.77 11.09 43.34
C GLU A 20 -6.17 10.67 43.80
N ASP A 21 -6.43 9.37 43.77
CA ASP A 21 -7.70 8.80 44.18
C ASP A 21 -7.76 8.84 45.72
N VAL A 22 -8.02 10.03 46.27
CA VAL A 22 -7.99 10.31 47.71
C VAL A 22 -9.09 9.49 48.38
N ALA A 23 -8.68 8.33 48.89
CA ALA A 23 -9.55 7.38 49.56
C ALA A 23 -10.31 8.08 50.70
N LEU A 24 -11.61 8.30 50.48
CA LEU A 24 -12.48 9.02 51.40
C LEU A 24 -12.44 8.38 52.79
N PRO A 25 -12.10 9.13 53.86
CA PRO A 25 -12.10 8.59 55.21
C PRO A 25 -13.45 7.99 55.61
N THR A 26 -13.38 6.90 56.37
CA THR A 26 -14.54 6.23 56.98
C THR A 26 -15.44 7.23 57.72
N SER A 27 -16.77 7.03 57.70
CA SER A 27 -17.76 7.94 58.31
C SER A 27 -17.37 8.35 59.75
N THR A 28 -16.87 9.57 59.88
CA THR A 28 -16.37 10.16 61.13
C THR A 28 -17.51 10.40 62.12
N TYR A 29 -18.76 10.42 61.65
CA TYR A 29 -19.95 10.39 62.50
C TYR A 29 -20.03 9.11 63.34
N LYS A 30 -19.66 7.94 62.79
CA LYS A 30 -19.67 6.68 63.55
C LYS A 30 -18.64 6.70 64.68
N GLU A 31 -17.44 7.24 64.43
CA GLU A 31 -16.42 7.43 65.46
C GLU A 31 -16.87 8.46 66.51
N ALA A 32 -17.45 9.60 66.08
CA ALA A 32 -17.97 10.62 66.99
C ALA A 32 -19.13 10.10 67.85
N VAL A 33 -20.02 9.26 67.32
CA VAL A 33 -21.09 8.61 68.08
C VAL A 33 -20.53 7.61 69.08
N LEU A 34 -19.57 6.76 68.69
CA LEU A 34 -18.91 5.82 69.61
C LEU A 34 -18.16 6.54 70.75
N LEU A 35 -17.56 7.70 70.49
CA LEU A 35 -16.92 8.54 71.51
C LEU A 35 -17.94 9.22 72.44
N LEU A 36 -19.12 9.61 71.93
CA LEU A 36 -20.22 10.13 72.75
C LEU A 36 -20.87 9.03 73.61
N GLU A 37 -20.91 7.79 73.12
CA GLU A 37 -21.49 6.63 73.80
C GLU A 37 -20.60 6.11 74.96
N GLN A 38 -19.30 6.45 74.96
CA GLN A 38 -18.37 6.17 76.06
C GLN A 38 -18.46 7.17 77.23
N LEU A 39 -19.21 8.27 77.09
CA LEU A 39 -19.36 9.27 78.16
C LEU A 39 -20.54 8.91 79.08
N SER A 40 -20.24 8.38 80.26
CA SER A 40 -21.24 8.19 81.33
C SER A 40 -21.67 9.54 81.91
N VAL A 41 -22.91 9.96 81.69
CA VAL A 41 -23.44 11.25 82.21
C VAL A 41 -24.85 11.09 82.79
N ASP A 42 -25.12 11.83 83.87
CA ASP A 42 -26.42 11.91 84.53
C ASP A 42 -27.55 12.41 83.62
N HIS A 43 -28.79 12.29 84.10
CA HIS A 43 -30.02 12.42 83.31
C HIS A 43 -30.14 13.78 82.58
N THR A 44 -29.56 14.86 83.13
CA THR A 44 -29.49 16.19 82.51
C THR A 44 -28.55 16.24 81.31
N GLY A 45 -27.44 15.49 81.34
CA GLY A 45 -26.45 15.41 80.27
C GLY A 45 -26.96 14.66 79.04
N SER A 46 -27.79 13.62 79.24
CA SER A 46 -28.44 12.88 78.16
C SER A 46 -29.20 13.79 77.19
N ALA A 47 -29.95 14.78 77.70
CA ALA A 47 -30.67 15.76 76.88
C ALA A 47 -29.77 16.74 76.09
N ILE A 48 -28.49 16.88 76.48
CA ILE A 48 -27.48 17.65 75.74
C ILE A 48 -26.81 16.75 74.69
N LEU A 49 -26.47 15.50 75.06
CA LEU A 49 -25.93 14.48 74.17
C LEU A 49 -26.84 14.26 72.95
N LEU A 50 -28.15 14.12 73.18
CA LEU A 50 -29.17 13.91 72.14
C LEU A 50 -29.32 15.13 71.20
N LYS A 51 -29.03 16.34 71.68
CA LYS A 51 -28.97 17.55 70.83
C LYS A 51 -27.70 17.57 69.99
N ILE A 52 -26.54 17.23 70.56
CA ILE A 52 -25.26 17.11 69.84
C ILE A 52 -25.38 16.05 68.74
N GLN A 53 -25.93 14.88 69.06
CA GLN A 53 -26.15 13.78 68.11
C GLN A 53 -27.09 14.19 66.96
N ASN A 54 -28.17 14.93 67.24
CA ASN A 54 -29.04 15.51 66.19
C ASN A 54 -28.33 16.54 65.31
N ILE A 55 -27.45 17.37 65.89
CA ILE A 55 -26.66 18.36 65.13
C ILE A 55 -25.66 17.65 64.22
N LEU A 56 -24.94 16.65 64.75
CA LEU A 56 -23.99 15.83 63.98
C LEU A 56 -24.69 15.06 62.85
N LEU A 57 -25.88 14.47 63.10
CA LEU A 57 -26.67 13.78 62.08
C LEU A 57 -27.10 14.74 60.94
N LYS A 58 -27.50 15.97 61.27
CA LYS A 58 -27.81 17.00 60.27
C LYS A 58 -26.58 17.41 59.45
N TYR A 59 -25.41 17.51 60.08
CA TYR A 59 -24.17 17.77 59.36
C TYR A 59 -23.79 16.60 58.43
N GLU A 60 -23.92 15.34 58.85
CA GLU A 60 -23.68 14.20 57.96
C GLU A 60 -24.68 14.17 56.78
N GLN A 61 -25.96 14.48 57.01
CA GLN A 61 -26.96 14.63 55.95
C GLN A 61 -26.62 15.75 54.95
N ILE A 62 -26.11 16.89 55.41
CA ILE A 62 -25.66 18.00 54.54
C ILE A 62 -24.39 17.61 53.77
N ILE A 63 -23.42 16.98 54.44
CA ILE A 63 -22.19 16.47 53.81
C ILE A 63 -22.52 15.43 52.73
N GLU A 64 -23.48 14.55 52.99
CA GLU A 64 -23.89 13.51 52.04
C GLU A 64 -24.69 14.10 50.86
N HIS A 65 -25.57 15.07 51.10
CA HIS A 65 -26.20 15.83 50.02
C HIS A 65 -25.15 16.55 49.15
N GLU A 66 -24.16 17.20 49.76
CA GLU A 66 -23.08 17.86 49.04
C GLU A 66 -22.19 16.89 48.28
N LYS A 67 -21.79 15.75 48.87
CA LYS A 67 -21.08 14.68 48.14
C LYS A 67 -21.87 14.23 46.91
N ASN A 68 -23.17 14.03 47.03
CA ASN A 68 -24.01 13.63 45.89
C ASN A 68 -24.10 14.75 44.83
N ARG A 69 -24.16 16.02 45.24
CA ARG A 69 -24.07 17.20 44.35
C ARG A 69 -22.73 17.28 43.61
N TYR A 70 -21.61 17.17 44.33
CA TYR A 70 -20.26 17.09 43.73
C TYR A 70 -20.12 15.87 42.81
N THR A 71 -20.64 14.71 43.19
CA THR A 71 -20.60 13.50 42.37
C THR A 71 -21.40 13.65 41.07
N ALA A 72 -22.50 14.41 41.08
CA ALA A 72 -23.25 14.75 39.87
C ALA A 72 -22.47 15.74 38.99
N VAL A 73 -21.91 16.83 39.58
CA VAL A 73 -21.07 17.79 38.85
C VAL A 73 -19.85 17.11 38.23
N CYS A 74 -19.18 16.20 38.95
CA CYS A 74 -18.05 15.41 38.43
C CYS A 74 -18.44 14.33 37.42
N LYS A 75 -19.73 14.14 37.10
CA LYS A 75 -20.20 13.36 35.95
C LYS A 75 -20.45 14.26 34.75
N GLU A 76 -21.11 15.40 34.94
CA GLU A 76 -21.33 16.39 33.88
C GLU A 76 -20.01 17.01 33.38
N VAL A 77 -19.04 17.27 34.27
CA VAL A 77 -17.69 17.72 33.86
C VAL A 77 -17.02 16.69 32.96
N ARG A 78 -16.96 15.41 33.36
CA ARG A 78 -16.40 14.34 32.51
C ARG A 78 -17.14 14.12 31.20
N LYS A 79 -18.46 14.34 31.19
CA LYS A 79 -19.26 14.31 29.96
C LYS A 79 -18.88 15.47 29.03
N LEU A 80 -18.80 16.69 29.54
CA LEU A 80 -18.36 17.88 28.79
C LEU A 80 -16.89 17.79 28.34
N GLU A 81 -16.03 17.15 29.12
CA GLU A 81 -14.65 16.82 28.72
C GLU A 81 -14.64 15.87 27.52
N SER A 82 -15.41 14.77 27.55
CA SER A 82 -15.51 13.85 26.40
C SER A 82 -16.18 14.50 25.17
N GLU A 83 -17.17 15.38 25.36
CA GLU A 83 -17.81 16.12 24.26
C GLU A 83 -16.87 17.18 23.66
N LYS A 84 -15.99 17.77 24.48
CA LYS A 84 -14.90 18.65 24.02
C LYS A 84 -13.84 17.87 23.25
N GLU A 85 -13.40 16.72 23.75
CA GLU A 85 -12.44 15.84 23.05
C GLU A 85 -12.97 15.38 21.69
N GLU A 86 -14.23 14.91 21.63
CA GLU A 86 -14.88 14.53 20.37
C GLU A 86 -15.02 15.72 19.41
N SER A 87 -15.30 16.93 19.92
CA SER A 87 -15.38 18.15 19.11
C SER A 87 -14.02 18.61 18.60
N GLN A 88 -12.96 18.46 19.40
CA GLN A 88 -11.59 18.79 19.01
C GLN A 88 -11.06 17.80 17.97
N LEU A 89 -11.29 16.50 18.14
CA LEU A 89 -10.88 15.46 17.18
C LEU A 89 -11.55 15.68 15.81
N LYS A 90 -12.83 16.07 15.78
CA LYS A 90 -13.51 16.50 14.54
C LYS A 90 -12.93 17.78 13.93
N ALA A 91 -12.47 18.73 14.75
CA ALA A 91 -11.80 19.93 14.25
C ALA A 91 -10.46 19.56 13.59
N GLU A 92 -9.69 18.66 14.20
CA GLU A 92 -8.45 18.10 13.65
C GLU A 92 -8.72 17.33 12.34
N GLU A 93 -9.71 16.44 12.28
CA GLU A 93 -10.15 15.76 11.04
C GLU A 93 -10.52 16.75 9.91
N THR A 94 -11.26 17.83 10.23
CA THR A 94 -11.60 18.85 9.21
C THR A 94 -10.41 19.70 8.79
N GLN A 95 -9.40 19.89 9.65
CA GLN A 95 -8.16 20.56 9.30
C GLN A 95 -7.28 19.68 8.40
N ASP A 96 -7.19 18.38 8.65
CA ASP A 96 -6.50 17.42 7.80
C ASP A 96 -7.16 17.34 6.42
N LEU A 97 -8.49 17.19 6.35
CA LEU A 97 -9.24 17.22 5.09
C LEU A 97 -9.03 18.53 4.32
N LYS A 98 -8.98 19.67 5.01
CA LYS A 98 -8.67 20.97 4.41
C LYS A 98 -7.24 21.05 3.87
N SER A 99 -6.27 20.41 4.54
CA SER A 99 -4.89 20.32 4.05
C SER A 99 -4.77 19.46 2.77
N VAL A 100 -5.49 18.32 2.72
CA VAL A 100 -5.55 17.44 1.54
C VAL A 100 -6.21 18.15 0.36
N LEU A 101 -7.32 18.87 0.58
CA LEU A 101 -7.97 19.67 -0.46
C LEU A 101 -7.07 20.80 -0.96
N ALA A 102 -6.33 21.48 -0.09
CA ALA A 102 -5.35 22.50 -0.48
C ALA A 102 -4.20 21.92 -1.31
N HIS A 103 -3.74 20.70 -1.00
CA HIS A 103 -2.74 19.98 -1.78
C HIS A 103 -3.26 19.65 -3.19
N GLN A 104 -4.47 19.05 -3.28
CA GLN A 104 -5.13 18.75 -4.56
C GLN A 104 -5.37 20.00 -5.41
N GLU A 105 -5.72 21.13 -4.80
CA GLU A 105 -5.88 22.40 -5.52
C GLU A 105 -4.56 22.88 -6.14
N VAL A 106 -3.42 22.61 -5.50
CA VAL A 106 -2.07 22.90 -6.03
C VAL A 106 -1.68 21.90 -7.13
N GLU A 107 -1.98 20.61 -6.97
CA GLU A 107 -1.78 19.59 -8.01
C GLU A 107 -2.56 19.96 -9.29
N TRP A 108 -3.87 20.24 -9.17
CA TRP A 108 -4.71 20.64 -10.32
C TRP A 108 -4.23 21.94 -10.96
N LYS A 109 -3.73 22.91 -10.19
CA LYS A 109 -3.10 24.14 -10.74
C LYS A 109 -1.83 23.80 -11.52
N SER A 110 -1.04 22.84 -11.07
CA SER A 110 0.17 22.36 -11.76
C SER A 110 -0.19 21.63 -13.07
N ASP A 111 -1.15 20.71 -13.03
CA ASP A 111 -1.65 20.01 -14.22
C ASP A 111 -2.23 20.97 -15.26
N ILE A 112 -3.02 21.96 -14.84
CA ILE A 112 -3.56 23.00 -15.74
C ILE A 112 -2.43 23.84 -16.37
N GLN A 113 -1.32 24.08 -15.66
CA GLN A 113 -0.14 24.77 -16.23
C GLN A 113 0.63 23.88 -17.20
N SER A 114 0.82 22.61 -16.86
CA SER A 114 1.44 21.58 -17.71
C SER A 114 0.67 21.41 -19.02
N LEU A 115 -0.65 21.24 -18.94
CA LEU A 115 -1.54 21.11 -20.11
C LEU A 115 -1.54 22.38 -20.99
N LYS A 116 -1.49 23.58 -20.38
CA LYS A 116 -1.33 24.84 -21.13
C LYS A 116 0.02 24.93 -21.83
N PHE A 117 1.10 24.44 -21.22
CA PHE A 117 2.41 24.39 -21.86
C PHE A 117 2.44 23.40 -23.03
N THR A 118 1.89 22.19 -22.88
CA THR A 118 1.81 21.22 -23.98
C THR A 118 0.91 21.71 -25.12
N LEU A 119 -0.21 22.38 -24.80
CA LEU A 119 -1.08 23.01 -25.81
C LEU A 119 -0.33 24.07 -26.61
N LYS A 120 0.36 25.01 -25.94
CA LYS A 120 1.17 26.04 -26.62
C LYS A 120 2.28 25.43 -27.49
N GLN A 121 2.93 24.36 -27.02
CA GLN A 121 3.93 23.67 -27.81
C GLN A 121 3.32 23.02 -29.08
N GLU A 122 2.08 22.52 -29.00
CA GLU A 122 1.36 21.93 -30.13
C GLU A 122 0.82 23.00 -31.10
N GLU A 123 0.39 24.16 -30.61
CA GLU A 123 0.09 25.35 -31.42
C GLU A 123 1.34 25.80 -32.20
N GLU A 124 2.50 25.87 -31.56
CA GLU A 124 3.77 26.17 -32.23
C GLU A 124 4.22 25.08 -33.22
N LYS A 125 3.82 23.82 -33.03
CA LYS A 125 4.02 22.75 -34.03
C LYS A 125 3.09 22.95 -35.22
N ARG A 126 1.79 23.22 -35.00
CA ARG A 126 0.81 23.53 -36.05
C ARG A 126 1.25 24.71 -36.91
N LEU A 127 1.64 25.83 -36.30
CA LEU A 127 2.14 27.01 -37.02
C LEU A 127 3.40 26.71 -37.85
N ARG A 128 4.30 25.84 -37.37
CA ARG A 128 5.46 25.36 -38.16
C ARG A 128 5.04 24.50 -39.35
N VAL A 129 4.07 23.60 -39.19
CA VAL A 129 3.53 22.76 -40.28
C VAL A 129 2.79 23.62 -41.31
N GLU A 130 1.97 24.57 -40.87
CA GLU A 130 1.22 25.50 -41.73
C GLU A 130 2.16 26.41 -42.54
N MET A 131 3.22 26.92 -41.91
CA MET A 131 4.28 27.66 -42.61
C MET A 131 4.98 26.81 -43.68
N LEU A 132 5.30 25.54 -43.38
CA LEU A 132 5.92 24.62 -44.34
C LEU A 132 4.96 24.24 -45.48
N TYR A 133 3.67 24.13 -45.19
CA TYR A 133 2.62 23.91 -46.20
C TYR A 133 2.49 25.10 -47.15
N GLU A 134 2.32 26.33 -46.64
CA GLU A 134 2.20 27.51 -47.51
C GLU A 134 3.52 27.80 -48.25
N GLN A 135 4.70 27.55 -47.65
CA GLN A 135 5.98 27.57 -48.39
C GLN A 135 6.05 26.55 -49.53
N THR A 136 5.38 25.40 -49.40
CA THR A 136 5.35 24.35 -50.42
C THR A 136 4.36 24.72 -51.53
N ARG A 137 3.19 25.24 -51.17
CA ARG A 137 2.19 25.82 -52.08
C ARG A 137 2.73 27.02 -52.86
N GLU A 138 3.52 27.87 -52.21
CA GLU A 138 4.21 29.01 -52.83
C GLU A 138 5.27 28.57 -53.85
N LYS A 139 5.96 27.44 -53.60
CA LYS A 139 6.86 26.80 -54.57
C LYS A 139 6.09 26.12 -55.71
N LEU A 140 4.87 25.65 -55.46
CA LEU A 140 3.98 25.11 -56.49
C LEU A 140 3.51 26.23 -57.43
N ARG A 141 2.93 27.31 -56.89
CA ARG A 141 2.55 28.53 -57.65
C ARG A 141 3.69 29.00 -58.56
N LYS A 142 4.89 29.13 -58.01
CA LYS A 142 6.06 29.59 -58.79
C LYS A 142 6.50 28.64 -59.91
N LYS A 143 6.15 27.35 -59.85
CA LYS A 143 6.31 26.41 -60.97
C LYS A 143 5.14 26.47 -61.94
N GLU A 144 3.92 26.63 -61.45
CA GLU A 144 2.73 26.85 -62.28
C GLU A 144 2.91 28.12 -63.14
N ASP A 145 3.35 29.24 -62.54
CA ASP A 145 3.72 30.49 -63.21
C ASP A 145 4.85 30.32 -64.24
N GLN A 146 5.79 29.41 -64.00
CA GLN A 146 6.87 29.08 -64.96
C GLN A 146 6.31 28.31 -66.15
N TYR A 147 5.52 27.26 -65.93
CA TYR A 147 4.88 26.51 -67.01
C TYR A 147 3.90 27.36 -67.83
N HIS A 148 3.18 28.32 -67.22
CA HIS A 148 2.34 29.26 -67.97
C HIS A 148 3.18 30.10 -68.93
N LYS A 149 4.33 30.62 -68.49
CA LYS A 149 5.25 31.39 -69.36
C LYS A 149 5.88 30.53 -70.45
N GLU A 150 6.31 29.31 -70.13
CA GLU A 150 6.80 28.35 -71.14
C GLU A 150 5.73 28.04 -72.20
N VAL A 151 4.44 27.98 -71.80
CA VAL A 151 3.31 27.80 -72.72
C VAL A 151 3.00 29.06 -73.54
N GLU A 152 3.10 30.26 -72.96
CA GLU A 152 2.96 31.54 -73.66
C GLU A 152 4.08 31.76 -74.68
N GLU A 153 5.34 31.52 -74.30
CA GLU A 153 6.51 31.55 -75.18
C GLU A 153 6.37 30.54 -76.31
N LYS A 154 5.92 29.31 -76.01
CA LYS A 154 5.64 28.29 -77.02
C LYS A 154 4.53 28.71 -78.00
N GLN A 155 3.43 29.31 -77.52
CA GLN A 155 2.37 29.85 -78.39
C GLN A 155 2.92 30.96 -79.29
N HIS A 156 3.78 31.84 -78.77
CA HIS A 156 4.46 32.88 -79.56
C HIS A 156 5.37 32.30 -80.65
N LEU A 157 6.16 31.27 -80.33
CA LEU A 157 7.02 30.57 -81.30
C LEU A 157 6.20 29.81 -82.35
N GLU A 158 5.06 29.21 -81.97
CA GLU A 158 4.15 28.52 -82.89
C GLU A 158 3.49 29.50 -83.88
N LEU A 159 3.12 30.71 -83.42
CA LEU A 159 2.65 31.80 -84.28
C LEU A 159 3.77 32.30 -85.22
N GLN A 160 5.00 32.45 -84.74
CA GLN A 160 6.14 32.80 -85.59
C GLN A 160 6.43 31.74 -86.66
N SER A 161 6.34 30.44 -86.32
CA SER A 161 6.48 29.35 -87.30
C SER A 161 5.40 29.43 -88.38
N ARG A 162 4.13 29.59 -87.99
CA ARG A 162 3.03 29.75 -88.95
C ARG A 162 3.19 30.96 -89.88
N ASN A 163 3.69 32.08 -89.35
CA ASN A 163 3.96 33.26 -90.17
C ASN A 163 5.08 32.98 -91.20
N LEU A 164 6.18 32.38 -90.79
CA LEU A 164 7.28 31.99 -91.68
C LEU A 164 6.85 30.92 -92.70
N GLU A 165 6.00 29.97 -92.32
CA GLU A 165 5.40 28.98 -93.23
C GLU A 165 4.51 29.67 -94.29
N MET A 166 3.71 30.67 -93.89
CA MET A 166 2.89 31.46 -94.81
C MET A 166 3.75 32.33 -95.75
N GLU A 167 4.83 32.93 -95.27
CA GLU A 167 5.82 33.64 -96.09
C GLU A 167 6.50 32.69 -97.09
N LEU A 168 6.87 31.47 -96.68
CA LEU A 168 7.40 30.45 -97.59
C LEU A 168 6.35 30.01 -98.64
N ILE A 169 5.06 30.00 -98.30
CA ILE A 169 3.98 29.71 -99.25
C ILE A 169 3.78 30.85 -100.25
N THR A 170 3.82 32.13 -99.83
CA THR A 170 3.70 33.27 -100.75
C THR A 170 4.93 33.40 -101.64
N LEU A 171 6.15 33.24 -101.10
CA LEU A 171 7.39 33.22 -101.89
C LEU A 171 7.41 32.07 -102.90
N ARG A 172 6.88 30.88 -102.57
CA ARG A 172 6.71 29.78 -103.55
C ARG A 172 5.71 30.09 -104.66
N LYS A 173 4.62 30.84 -104.37
CA LYS A 173 3.68 31.31 -105.40
C LYS A 173 4.33 32.33 -106.33
N LEU A 174 5.03 33.32 -105.77
CA LEU A 174 5.76 34.34 -106.53
C LEU A 174 6.87 33.73 -107.39
N LEU A 175 7.62 32.75 -106.87
CA LEU A 175 8.63 32.03 -107.64
C LEU A 175 8.01 31.34 -108.87
N LYS A 176 6.91 30.61 -108.68
CA LYS A 176 6.19 29.98 -109.81
C LYS A 176 5.71 30.98 -110.85
N GLN A 177 5.15 32.12 -110.41
CA GLN A 177 4.74 33.18 -111.33
C GLN A 177 5.94 33.69 -112.15
N VAL A 178 7.10 33.90 -111.53
CA VAL A 178 8.33 34.30 -112.24
C VAL A 178 8.86 33.21 -113.18
N GLU A 179 8.68 31.93 -112.85
CA GLU A 179 9.00 30.81 -113.76
C GLU A 179 8.04 30.74 -114.96
N GLU A 180 6.74 30.96 -114.74
CA GLU A 180 5.71 31.04 -115.78
C GLU A 180 5.92 32.26 -116.70
N GLU A 181 6.22 33.44 -116.14
CA GLU A 181 6.58 34.66 -116.89
C GLU A 181 7.88 34.48 -117.69
N ARG A 182 8.90 33.82 -117.12
CA ARG A 182 10.13 33.45 -117.84
C ARG A 182 9.83 32.57 -119.06
N ASP A 183 9.02 31.54 -118.88
CA ASP A 183 8.73 30.57 -119.96
C ASP A 183 7.78 31.16 -121.02
N GLU A 184 6.90 32.08 -120.63
CA GLU A 184 6.13 32.94 -121.54
C GLU A 184 7.05 33.81 -122.41
N ILE A 185 8.00 34.53 -121.81
CA ILE A 185 8.98 35.36 -122.53
C ILE A 185 9.87 34.50 -123.43
N GLN A 186 10.30 33.32 -122.97
CA GLN A 186 11.08 32.34 -123.75
C GLN A 186 10.29 31.86 -124.98
N ARG A 187 8.97 31.64 -124.85
CA ARG A 187 8.07 31.28 -125.95
C ARG A 187 7.89 32.44 -126.93
N GLN A 188 7.64 33.65 -126.44
CA GLN A 188 7.50 34.85 -127.27
C GLN A 188 8.79 35.12 -128.06
N LEU A 189 9.96 35.04 -127.42
CA LEU A 189 11.27 35.17 -128.07
C LEU A 189 11.49 34.10 -129.17
N SER A 190 10.93 32.90 -128.98
CA SER A 190 11.01 31.82 -129.97
C SER A 190 10.09 32.05 -131.18
N GLN A 191 8.87 32.56 -130.93
CA GLN A 191 7.93 32.97 -131.97
C GLN A 191 8.48 34.15 -132.79
N GLU A 192 9.03 35.16 -132.11
CA GLU A 192 9.67 36.34 -132.71
C GLU A 192 10.87 35.96 -133.59
N LYS A 193 11.74 35.03 -133.13
CA LYS A 193 12.82 34.48 -133.97
C LYS A 193 12.30 33.80 -135.24
N SER A 194 11.20 33.05 -135.12
CA SER A 194 10.55 32.41 -136.28
C SER A 194 9.90 33.42 -137.24
N ALA A 195 9.32 34.51 -136.71
CA ALA A 195 8.74 35.58 -137.50
C ALA A 195 9.81 36.36 -138.27
N ARG A 196 10.95 36.67 -137.63
CA ARG A 196 12.10 37.30 -138.29
C ARG A 196 12.70 36.42 -139.38
N ALA A 197 12.89 35.12 -139.13
CA ALA A 197 13.35 34.19 -140.17
C ALA A 197 12.40 34.13 -141.39
N LEU A 198 11.09 34.24 -141.17
CA LEU A 198 10.11 34.33 -142.26
C LEU A 198 10.20 35.68 -143.01
N GLN A 199 10.37 36.80 -142.31
CA GLN A 199 10.57 38.12 -142.91
C GLN A 199 11.86 38.20 -143.72
N GLU A 200 12.97 37.63 -143.22
CA GLU A 200 14.23 37.50 -143.94
C GLU A 200 14.07 36.63 -145.20
N GLY A 201 13.30 35.53 -145.12
CA GLY A 201 12.95 34.72 -146.29
C GLY A 201 12.16 35.49 -147.36
N ILE A 202 11.16 36.27 -146.95
CA ILE A 202 10.35 37.13 -147.83
C ILE A 202 11.22 38.22 -148.47
N LEU A 203 12.06 38.91 -147.68
CA LEU A 203 12.96 39.96 -148.17
C LEU A 203 13.95 39.42 -149.20
N ASN A 204 14.58 38.27 -148.95
CA ASN A 204 15.47 37.62 -149.91
C ASN A 204 14.75 37.23 -151.21
N ASN A 205 13.47 36.84 -151.15
CA ASN A 205 12.67 36.52 -152.33
C ASN A 205 12.40 37.77 -153.19
N HIS A 206 11.99 38.88 -152.57
CA HIS A 206 11.80 40.17 -153.26
C HIS A 206 13.11 40.70 -153.87
N LEU A 207 14.24 40.58 -153.17
CA LEU A 207 15.55 41.02 -153.66
C LEU A 207 15.99 40.24 -154.91
N TRP A 208 15.56 38.99 -155.05
CA TRP A 208 15.77 38.18 -156.25
C TRP A 208 14.88 38.65 -157.41
N ARG A 209 13.58 38.86 -157.13
CA ARG A 209 12.58 39.30 -158.11
C ARG A 209 12.85 40.70 -158.69
N GLN A 210 13.46 41.59 -157.91
CA GLN A 210 13.83 42.92 -158.39
C GLN A 210 14.94 42.87 -159.45
N LYS A 211 15.98 42.04 -159.24
CA LYS A 211 17.10 41.91 -160.20
C LYS A 211 16.63 41.38 -161.55
N GLU A 212 15.68 40.46 -161.54
CA GLU A 212 15.04 39.89 -162.74
C GLU A 212 14.42 41.01 -163.62
N LEU A 213 13.73 41.98 -163.01
CA LEU A 213 13.09 43.11 -163.70
C LEU A 213 14.10 44.18 -164.20
N GLU A 214 15.22 44.37 -163.49
CA GLU A 214 16.30 45.30 -163.86
C GLU A 214 17.21 44.79 -165.01
N GLU A 215 17.12 43.50 -165.34
CA GLU A 215 17.72 42.90 -166.54
C GLU A 215 16.75 42.87 -167.74
N GLU A 216 15.45 42.81 -167.50
CA GLU A 216 14.40 42.83 -168.52
C GLU A 216 14.27 44.22 -169.18
N THR A 217 14.24 45.28 -168.37
CA THR A 217 14.01 46.67 -168.79
C THR A 217 15.16 47.29 -169.61
N ARG A 218 16.30 46.62 -169.72
CA ARG A 218 17.53 47.16 -170.34
C ARG A 218 17.60 47.03 -171.88
N ARG A 219 16.48 46.75 -172.58
CA ARG A 219 16.51 46.20 -173.96
C ARG A 219 15.78 46.96 -175.10
N THR A 220 15.00 48.04 -174.90
CA THR A 220 14.05 48.53 -175.96
C THR A 220 13.69 50.05 -176.01
N ILE A 221 14.22 50.90 -176.95
CA ILE A 221 13.83 52.35 -177.18
C ILE A 221 14.09 52.92 -178.64
N GLY A 222 13.17 53.74 -179.27
CA GLY A 222 13.46 54.89 -180.23
C GLY A 222 12.55 55.26 -181.49
N LYS A 223 12.38 56.59 -181.85
CA LYS A 223 11.92 57.31 -183.16
C LYS A 223 10.39 57.72 -183.39
N ASN A 224 9.80 58.58 -184.30
CA ASN A 224 9.98 59.80 -185.23
C ASN A 224 8.55 60.18 -185.90
N SER A 225 8.12 61.20 -186.73
CA SER A 225 8.44 62.56 -187.35
C SER A 225 7.20 63.24 -188.13
N ASP A 226 7.32 64.40 -188.86
CA ASP A 226 6.24 65.40 -189.32
C ASP A 226 6.08 65.80 -190.87
N GLU A 227 5.21 66.81 -191.26
CA GLU A 227 5.15 67.79 -192.47
C GLU A 227 3.89 67.95 -193.48
N SER A 228 3.84 68.86 -194.54
CA SER A 228 2.62 69.59 -195.14
C SER A 228 2.43 69.95 -196.71
N ASP A 229 1.35 70.74 -197.12
CA ASP A 229 1.03 71.62 -198.36
C ASP A 229 0.44 71.09 -199.76
N THR A 230 -0.07 71.79 -200.86
CA THR A 230 -1.00 72.96 -201.30
C THR A 230 -1.31 72.87 -202.90
N GLU A 231 -2.03 73.63 -203.82
CA GLU A 231 -2.91 74.87 -204.04
C GLU A 231 -3.73 74.90 -205.44
N ARG A 232 -4.60 75.94 -205.74
CA ARG A 232 -5.19 76.56 -207.03
C ARG A 232 -6.50 76.12 -207.79
N GLU A 233 -7.05 77.02 -208.65
CA GLU A 233 -8.49 77.31 -208.92
C GLU A 233 -8.77 77.97 -210.32
N LYS A 234 -10.01 77.92 -210.89
CA LYS A 234 -10.86 79.14 -211.16
C LYS A 234 -12.18 79.04 -211.93
N ASP A 235 -12.42 78.08 -212.84
CA ASP A 235 -13.59 78.19 -213.76
C ASP A 235 -14.95 77.79 -213.12
N LEU A 236 -15.52 78.71 -212.33
CA LEU A 236 -16.75 78.54 -211.56
C LEU A 236 -17.62 79.82 -211.49
N LEU A 237 -17.12 80.96 -211.98
CA LEU A 237 -17.53 82.30 -211.53
C LEU A 237 -19.01 82.64 -211.74
N TYR A 238 -19.66 82.20 -212.83
CA TYR A 238 -21.08 82.48 -213.04
C TYR A 238 -22.03 81.63 -212.17
N LYS A 239 -21.60 80.43 -211.73
CA LYS A 239 -22.33 79.63 -210.73
C LYS A 239 -22.01 80.08 -209.30
N ASN A 240 -20.84 80.66 -209.08
CA ASN A 240 -20.37 81.11 -207.78
C ASN A 240 -21.37 82.12 -207.15
N GLN A 241 -21.93 83.04 -207.94
CA GLN A 241 -22.82 84.08 -207.41
C GLN A 241 -24.11 83.53 -206.78
N LEU A 242 -24.73 82.50 -207.37
CA LEU A 242 -25.95 81.91 -206.79
C LEU A 242 -25.64 81.09 -205.52
N LEU A 243 -24.46 80.45 -205.49
CA LEU A 243 -23.97 79.70 -204.33
C LEU A 243 -23.52 80.62 -203.18
N GLN A 244 -23.07 81.85 -203.44
CA GLN A 244 -22.72 82.83 -202.40
C GLN A 244 -23.93 83.17 -201.51
N ASP A 245 -25.11 83.36 -202.10
CA ASP A 245 -26.32 83.70 -201.36
C ASP A 245 -26.80 82.52 -200.48
N GLU A 246 -26.74 81.29 -200.99
CA GLU A 246 -27.07 80.06 -200.24
C GLU A 246 -26.07 79.80 -199.09
N ILE A 247 -24.77 80.04 -199.33
CA ILE A 247 -23.71 79.99 -198.30
C ILE A 247 -23.94 81.03 -197.20
N ALA A 248 -24.53 82.20 -197.51
CA ALA A 248 -24.80 83.24 -196.52
C ALA A 248 -25.90 82.82 -195.52
N VAL A 249 -26.96 82.13 -195.99
CA VAL A 249 -28.03 81.61 -195.13
C VAL A 249 -27.51 80.48 -194.24
N LEU A 250 -26.79 79.50 -194.82
CA LEU A 250 -26.25 78.36 -194.06
C LEU A 250 -25.23 78.78 -192.99
N ARG A 251 -24.49 79.88 -193.20
CA ARG A 251 -23.63 80.47 -192.15
C ARG A 251 -24.45 80.98 -190.96
N LEU A 252 -25.54 81.72 -191.22
CA LEU A 252 -26.43 82.23 -190.17
C LEU A 252 -27.08 81.11 -189.34
N GLU A 253 -27.52 80.02 -189.98
CA GLU A 253 -28.07 78.86 -189.28
C GLU A 253 -27.00 78.15 -188.42
N LEU A 254 -25.79 77.97 -188.95
CA LEU A 254 -24.68 77.35 -188.24
C LEU A 254 -24.24 78.18 -187.03
N ASP A 255 -24.20 79.51 -187.16
CA ASP A 255 -23.92 80.41 -186.03
C ASP A 255 -25.06 80.43 -184.99
N GLN A 256 -26.33 80.30 -185.39
CA GLN A 256 -27.45 80.09 -184.43
C GLN A 256 -27.40 78.73 -183.72
N ILE A 257 -26.81 77.70 -184.34
CA ILE A 257 -26.59 76.40 -183.68
C ILE A 257 -25.43 76.52 -182.68
N ARG A 258 -24.32 77.18 -183.05
CA ARG A 258 -23.19 77.46 -182.14
C ARG A 258 -23.63 78.22 -180.89
N LEU A 259 -24.44 79.26 -181.05
CA LEU A 259 -24.86 80.11 -179.94
C LEU A 259 -25.73 79.34 -178.94
N ARG A 260 -26.68 78.52 -179.43
CA ARG A 260 -27.45 77.60 -178.58
C ARG A 260 -26.58 76.55 -177.89
N HIS A 261 -25.58 75.99 -178.59
CA HIS A 261 -24.66 75.02 -177.99
C HIS A 261 -23.85 75.65 -176.86
N GLN A 262 -23.35 76.88 -177.03
CA GLN A 262 -22.66 77.63 -175.96
C GLN A 262 -23.59 77.95 -174.77
N GLU A 263 -24.87 78.26 -175.03
CA GLU A 263 -25.87 78.41 -173.96
C GLU A 263 -26.22 77.10 -173.24
N GLU A 264 -26.02 75.94 -173.87
CA GLU A 264 -26.22 74.62 -173.26
C GLU A 264 -24.97 74.18 -172.48
N GLU A 265 -23.76 74.37 -173.05
CA GLU A 265 -22.48 74.18 -172.36
C GLU A 265 -22.40 75.04 -171.08
N GLY A 266 -22.85 76.30 -171.14
CA GLY A 266 -22.94 77.18 -169.98
C GLY A 266 -23.80 76.61 -168.85
N LYS A 267 -25.01 76.12 -169.17
CA LYS A 267 -25.91 75.49 -168.19
C LYS A 267 -25.30 74.22 -167.59
N TYR A 268 -24.66 73.38 -168.40
CA TYR A 268 -23.99 72.18 -167.90
C TYR A 268 -22.76 72.49 -167.02
N LEU A 269 -22.08 73.62 -167.23
CA LEU A 269 -21.02 74.09 -166.34
C LEU A 269 -21.59 74.62 -165.01
N GLU A 270 -22.66 75.42 -165.04
CA GLU A 270 -23.37 75.90 -163.84
C GLU A 270 -23.95 74.74 -163.00
N GLU A 271 -24.56 73.74 -163.65
CA GLU A 271 -25.03 72.52 -162.98
C GLU A 271 -23.87 71.73 -162.35
N ASN A 272 -22.72 71.59 -163.04
CA ASN A 272 -21.54 70.95 -162.47
C ASN A 272 -20.96 71.73 -161.27
N GLU A 273 -20.88 73.05 -161.33
CA GLU A 273 -20.40 73.87 -160.22
C GLU A 273 -21.33 73.73 -158.99
N THR A 274 -22.65 73.82 -159.16
CA THR A 274 -23.58 73.66 -158.03
C THR A 274 -23.64 72.22 -157.49
N LEU A 275 -23.40 71.20 -158.33
CA LEU A 275 -23.25 69.81 -157.86
C LEU A 275 -21.92 69.60 -157.11
N LYS A 276 -20.84 70.23 -157.56
CA LYS A 276 -19.51 70.19 -156.92
C LYS A 276 -19.52 70.90 -155.56
N GLU A 277 -20.20 72.04 -155.46
CA GLU A 277 -20.42 72.75 -154.19
C GLU A 277 -21.19 71.87 -153.19
N LYS A 278 -22.34 71.30 -153.60
CA LYS A 278 -23.12 70.35 -152.78
C LYS A 278 -22.30 69.12 -152.34
N ASN A 279 -21.41 68.60 -153.20
CA ASN A 279 -20.54 67.48 -152.83
C ASN A 279 -19.48 67.90 -151.80
N GLU A 280 -18.87 69.09 -151.91
CA GLU A 280 -17.94 69.58 -150.88
C GLU A 280 -18.66 69.94 -149.58
N ASP A 281 -19.91 70.38 -149.59
CA ASP A 281 -20.72 70.61 -148.38
C ASP A 281 -21.11 69.32 -147.68
N LEU A 282 -21.66 68.33 -148.39
CA LEU A 282 -21.92 66.99 -147.84
C LEU A 282 -20.66 66.33 -147.26
N LYS A 283 -19.50 66.61 -147.84
CA LYS A 283 -18.17 66.15 -147.39
C LYS A 283 -17.64 66.92 -146.17
N LYS A 284 -18.08 68.17 -145.94
CA LYS A 284 -17.86 68.89 -144.66
C LYS A 284 -18.78 68.32 -143.58
N GLU A 285 -20.06 68.13 -143.88
CA GLU A 285 -21.04 67.55 -142.95
C GLU A 285 -20.64 66.13 -142.54
N LEU A 286 -20.20 65.28 -143.47
CA LEU A 286 -19.71 63.93 -143.17
C LEU A 286 -18.54 63.97 -142.17
N LYS A 287 -17.55 64.84 -142.39
CA LYS A 287 -16.41 65.01 -141.47
C LYS A 287 -16.85 65.48 -140.09
N LEU A 288 -17.75 66.46 -140.00
CA LEU A 288 -18.27 66.93 -138.72
C LEU A 288 -19.04 65.82 -137.97
N ASN A 289 -19.73 64.94 -138.69
CA ASN A 289 -20.37 63.76 -138.12
C ASN A 289 -19.36 62.67 -137.69
N GLU A 290 -18.28 62.45 -138.45
CA GLU A 290 -17.16 61.57 -138.07
C GLU A 290 -16.43 62.09 -136.81
N GLU A 291 -16.21 63.39 -136.72
CA GLU A 291 -15.63 64.08 -135.56
C GLU A 291 -16.57 63.99 -134.33
N ALA A 292 -17.88 64.17 -134.51
CA ALA A 292 -18.85 63.99 -133.43
C ALA A 292 -18.96 62.53 -132.96
N LEU A 293 -18.91 61.57 -133.89
CA LEU A 293 -18.94 60.14 -133.57
C LEU A 293 -17.66 59.70 -132.84
N THR A 294 -16.49 60.16 -133.28
CA THR A 294 -15.22 59.84 -132.59
C THR A 294 -15.14 60.51 -131.21
N GLN A 295 -15.66 61.72 -131.03
CA GLN A 295 -15.77 62.37 -129.72
C GLN A 295 -16.72 61.60 -128.77
N THR A 296 -17.90 61.17 -129.24
CA THR A 296 -18.83 60.39 -128.40
C THR A 296 -18.28 59.00 -128.06
N VAL A 297 -17.64 58.31 -129.01
CA VAL A 297 -16.92 57.04 -128.75
C VAL A 297 -15.79 57.25 -127.73
N PHE A 298 -15.04 58.36 -127.80
CA PHE A 298 -14.02 58.68 -126.81
C PHE A 298 -14.62 58.92 -125.41
N GLN A 299 -15.74 59.64 -125.31
CA GLN A 299 -16.45 59.84 -124.04
C GLN A 299 -16.97 58.52 -123.44
N TYR A 300 -17.61 57.66 -124.23
CA TYR A 300 -18.07 56.35 -123.76
C TYR A 300 -16.92 55.41 -123.40
N ASN A 301 -15.80 55.45 -124.13
CA ASN A 301 -14.59 54.70 -123.77
C ASN A 301 -13.98 55.24 -122.45
N GLY A 302 -14.00 56.56 -122.23
CA GLY A 302 -13.61 57.17 -120.95
C GLY A 302 -14.48 56.67 -119.78
N GLN A 303 -15.81 56.70 -119.93
CA GLN A 303 -16.75 56.18 -118.94
C GLN A 303 -16.57 54.67 -118.70
N LEU A 304 -16.37 53.87 -119.75
CA LEU A 304 -16.13 52.44 -119.66
C LEU A 304 -14.83 52.12 -118.90
N ASN A 305 -13.76 52.89 -119.12
CA ASN A 305 -12.52 52.71 -118.38
C ASN A 305 -12.64 53.14 -116.91
N LEU A 306 -13.37 54.23 -116.61
CA LEU A 306 -13.69 54.61 -115.24
C LEU A 306 -14.45 53.48 -114.52
N LEU A 307 -15.57 53.03 -115.08
CA LEU A 307 -16.37 51.90 -114.54
C LEU A 307 -15.55 50.61 -114.40
N LYS A 308 -14.60 50.35 -115.31
CA LYS A 308 -13.68 49.21 -115.22
C LYS A 308 -12.69 49.37 -114.07
N THR A 309 -12.15 50.58 -113.82
CA THR A 309 -11.30 50.84 -112.65
C THR A 309 -12.06 50.83 -111.32
N GLU A 310 -13.31 51.31 -111.30
CA GLU A 310 -14.21 51.21 -110.15
C GLU A 310 -14.56 49.76 -109.84
N SER A 311 -14.89 48.96 -110.87
CA SER A 311 -15.11 47.51 -110.74
C SER A 311 -13.88 46.78 -110.20
N ALA A 312 -12.68 47.08 -110.71
CA ALA A 312 -11.43 46.53 -110.21
C ALA A 312 -11.11 46.96 -108.76
N MET A 313 -11.43 48.21 -108.39
CA MET A 313 -11.27 48.67 -107.01
C MET A 313 -12.29 48.02 -106.06
N LEU A 314 -13.53 47.84 -106.50
CA LEU A 314 -14.59 47.20 -105.71
C LEU A 314 -14.33 45.70 -105.52
N THR A 315 -13.84 44.98 -106.54
CA THR A 315 -13.44 43.58 -106.38
C THR A 315 -12.21 43.44 -105.49
N SER A 316 -11.22 44.33 -105.61
CA SER A 316 -10.07 44.38 -104.69
C SER A 316 -10.49 44.62 -103.23
N LYS A 317 -11.38 45.60 -102.97
CA LYS A 317 -11.97 45.86 -101.65
C LYS A 317 -12.82 44.69 -101.13
N LEU A 318 -13.54 44.00 -102.01
CA LEU A 318 -14.31 42.81 -101.66
C LEU A 318 -13.39 41.64 -101.25
N GLU A 319 -12.29 41.41 -101.97
CA GLU A 319 -11.33 40.36 -101.59
C GLU A 319 -10.61 40.71 -100.29
N GLN A 320 -10.22 41.98 -100.09
CA GLN A 320 -9.65 42.45 -98.83
C GLN A 320 -10.61 42.23 -97.64
N THR A 321 -11.92 42.46 -97.82
CA THR A 321 -12.90 42.24 -96.75
C THR A 321 -13.19 40.76 -96.49
N LYS A 322 -13.14 39.89 -97.51
CA LYS A 322 -13.11 38.42 -97.32
C LYS A 322 -11.88 37.99 -96.53
N GLU A 323 -10.67 38.39 -96.96
CA GLU A 323 -9.43 38.03 -96.25
C GLU A 323 -9.47 38.48 -94.78
N SER A 324 -9.98 39.68 -94.48
CA SER A 324 -10.12 40.13 -93.09
C SER A 324 -11.16 39.32 -92.30
N LYS A 325 -12.27 38.93 -92.94
CA LYS A 325 -13.30 38.08 -92.32
C LYS A 325 -12.74 36.69 -92.03
N ASP A 326 -12.05 36.08 -92.99
CA ASP A 326 -11.57 34.70 -92.87
C ASP A 326 -10.45 34.61 -91.82
N ARG A 327 -9.59 35.64 -91.70
CA ARG A 327 -8.65 35.79 -90.58
C ARG A 327 -9.40 35.83 -89.24
N LEU A 328 -10.42 36.69 -89.10
CA LEU A 328 -11.25 36.77 -87.89
C LEU A 328 -11.98 35.45 -87.58
N GLU A 329 -12.42 34.70 -88.58
CA GLU A 329 -13.01 33.37 -88.37
C GLU A 329 -11.98 32.34 -87.88
N THR A 330 -10.73 32.39 -88.38
CA THR A 330 -9.65 31.55 -87.81
C THR A 330 -9.26 31.94 -86.39
N GLU A 331 -9.28 33.23 -86.06
CA GLU A 331 -9.08 33.71 -84.67
C GLU A 331 -10.22 33.24 -83.76
N ILE A 332 -11.49 33.39 -84.19
CA ILE A 332 -12.66 32.92 -83.45
C ILE A 332 -12.60 31.40 -83.21
N GLU A 333 -12.21 30.59 -84.21
CA GLU A 333 -12.09 29.14 -84.03
C GLU A 333 -10.88 28.75 -83.16
N SER A 334 -9.79 29.53 -83.20
CA SER A 334 -8.69 29.42 -82.23
C SER A 334 -9.15 29.73 -80.80
N PHE A 335 -9.96 30.78 -80.60
CA PHE A 335 -10.53 31.10 -79.28
C PHE A 335 -11.52 30.02 -78.81
N ARG A 336 -12.35 29.47 -79.71
CA ARG A 336 -13.25 28.34 -79.41
C ARG A 336 -12.49 27.08 -79.00
N SER A 337 -11.43 26.72 -79.72
CA SER A 337 -10.63 25.54 -79.38
C SER A 337 -9.95 25.69 -78.01
N ARG A 338 -9.37 26.87 -77.73
CA ARG A 338 -8.76 27.19 -76.42
C ARG A 338 -9.77 27.27 -75.28
N LEU A 339 -10.99 27.74 -75.54
CA LEU A 339 -12.08 27.72 -74.57
C LEU A 339 -12.55 26.29 -74.28
N ASN A 340 -12.66 25.44 -75.31
CA ASN A 340 -13.03 24.03 -75.13
C ASN A 340 -11.97 23.25 -74.34
N THR A 341 -10.67 23.53 -74.51
CA THR A 341 -9.63 22.91 -73.68
C THR A 341 -9.74 23.33 -72.22
N THR A 342 -9.90 24.63 -71.92
CA THR A 342 -10.01 25.10 -70.52
C THR A 342 -11.31 24.66 -69.85
N VAL A 343 -12.42 24.50 -70.59
CA VAL A 343 -13.66 23.90 -70.09
C VAL A 343 -13.43 22.42 -69.71
N GLN A 344 -12.81 21.62 -70.58
CA GLN A 344 -12.53 20.21 -70.24
C GLN A 344 -11.50 20.05 -69.11
N GLU A 345 -10.55 20.98 -68.97
CA GLU A 345 -9.63 21.03 -67.83
C GLU A 345 -10.38 21.37 -66.54
N LEU A 346 -11.28 22.35 -66.56
CA LEU A 346 -12.15 22.69 -65.43
C LEU A 346 -13.05 21.50 -65.03
N GLU A 347 -13.64 20.79 -65.99
CA GLU A 347 -14.43 19.57 -65.75
C GLU A 347 -13.59 18.47 -65.07
N ARG A 348 -12.36 18.22 -65.53
CA ARG A 348 -11.42 17.25 -64.91
C ARG A 348 -10.98 17.69 -63.51
N HIS A 349 -10.73 18.98 -63.30
CA HIS A 349 -10.44 19.52 -61.97
C HIS A 349 -11.66 19.40 -61.04
N GLN A 350 -12.88 19.60 -61.54
CA GLN A 350 -14.10 19.45 -60.76
C GLN A 350 -14.39 17.97 -60.42
N SER A 351 -14.20 17.03 -61.36
CA SER A 351 -14.34 15.60 -61.07
C SER A 351 -13.30 15.14 -60.05
N SER A 352 -12.02 15.51 -60.23
CA SER A 352 -10.94 15.23 -59.30
C SER A 352 -11.17 15.83 -57.92
N LYS A 353 -11.70 17.06 -57.84
CA LYS A 353 -12.09 17.69 -56.58
C LYS A 353 -13.17 16.87 -55.88
N SER A 354 -14.22 16.46 -56.59
CA SER A 354 -15.28 15.63 -56.01
C SER A 354 -14.84 14.20 -55.69
N ASP A 355 -13.81 13.65 -56.34
CA ASP A 355 -13.16 12.40 -55.92
C ASP A 355 -12.45 12.57 -54.57
N VAL A 356 -11.72 13.67 -54.39
CA VAL A 356 -11.00 14.01 -53.15
C VAL A 356 -11.97 14.36 -52.01
N GLU A 357 -13.06 15.09 -52.28
CA GLU A 357 -14.13 15.33 -51.30
C GLU A 357 -14.78 14.01 -50.86
N ARG A 358 -14.93 13.04 -51.79
CA ARG A 358 -15.42 11.70 -51.48
C ARG A 358 -14.40 10.82 -50.74
N THR A 359 -13.08 11.01 -50.88
CA THR A 359 -12.10 10.33 -50.00
C THR A 359 -12.13 10.93 -48.60
N PHE A 360 -12.08 12.26 -48.46
CA PHE A 360 -12.13 12.93 -47.15
C PHE A 360 -13.41 12.58 -46.36
N GLN A 361 -14.57 12.48 -47.01
CA GLN A 361 -15.78 12.07 -46.30
C GLN A 361 -15.72 10.60 -45.84
N ARG A 362 -15.13 9.67 -46.62
CA ARG A 362 -14.92 8.28 -46.16
C ARG A 362 -13.95 8.22 -44.98
N GLU A 363 -12.83 8.93 -45.05
CA GLU A 363 -11.85 9.01 -43.94
C GLU A 363 -12.48 9.60 -42.67
N ARG A 364 -13.33 10.62 -42.81
CA ARG A 364 -14.13 11.19 -41.71
C ARG A 364 -15.12 10.18 -41.13
N ASP A 365 -15.82 9.43 -41.97
CA ASP A 365 -16.77 8.39 -41.53
C ASP A 365 -16.06 7.21 -40.86
N GLU A 366 -14.84 6.88 -41.31
CA GLU A 366 -13.97 5.88 -40.67
C GLU A 366 -13.42 6.38 -39.33
N TRP A 367 -13.00 7.64 -39.26
CA TRP A 367 -12.58 8.27 -38.01
C TRP A 367 -13.72 8.32 -36.98
N LEU A 368 -14.95 8.66 -37.41
CA LEU A 368 -16.14 8.60 -36.55
C LEU A 368 -16.41 7.16 -36.06
N ARG A 369 -16.38 6.15 -36.95
CA ARG A 369 -16.54 4.74 -36.55
C ARG A 369 -15.46 4.28 -35.56
N LEU A 370 -14.22 4.74 -35.71
CA LEU A 370 -13.12 4.46 -34.77
C LEU A 370 -13.30 5.22 -33.44
N GLN A 371 -13.79 6.46 -33.48
CA GLN A 371 -14.12 7.24 -32.29
C GLN A 371 -15.27 6.58 -31.50
N ASP A 372 -16.35 6.18 -32.15
CA ASP A 372 -17.48 5.48 -31.53
C ASP A 372 -17.04 4.15 -30.92
N LYS A 373 -16.22 3.38 -31.64
CA LYS A 373 -15.64 2.15 -31.10
C LYS A 373 -14.81 2.41 -29.85
N LEU A 374 -13.92 3.41 -29.87
CA LEU A 374 -13.11 3.77 -28.69
C LEU A 374 -13.99 4.24 -27.52
N HIS A 375 -15.13 4.90 -27.76
CA HIS A 375 -16.08 5.23 -26.69
C HIS A 375 -16.79 3.99 -26.12
N HIS A 376 -17.08 2.99 -26.96
CA HIS A 376 -17.62 1.70 -26.52
C HIS A 376 -16.60 0.91 -25.70
N ASP A 377 -15.38 0.72 -26.24
CA ASP A 377 -14.26 0.06 -25.55
C ASP A 377 -13.95 0.74 -24.20
N LEU A 378 -13.99 2.09 -24.14
CA LEU A 378 -13.84 2.85 -22.89
C LEU A 378 -15.04 2.72 -21.94
N SER A 379 -16.25 2.51 -22.44
CA SER A 379 -17.43 2.25 -21.62
C SER A 379 -17.34 0.89 -20.95
N ASP A 380 -16.94 -0.14 -21.71
CA ASP A 380 -16.74 -1.51 -21.22
C ASP A 380 -15.61 -1.58 -20.17
N VAL A 381 -14.51 -0.87 -20.41
CA VAL A 381 -13.42 -0.72 -19.43
C VAL A 381 -13.89 0.03 -18.17
N ARG A 382 -14.74 1.05 -18.30
CA ARG A 382 -15.35 1.75 -17.14
C ARG A 382 -16.33 0.85 -16.37
N GLU A 383 -17.09 0.01 -17.06
CA GLU A 383 -18.06 -0.90 -16.44
C GLU A 383 -17.38 -2.06 -15.72
N THR A 384 -16.42 -2.71 -16.38
CA THR A 384 -15.57 -3.74 -15.76
C THR A 384 -14.82 -3.16 -14.56
N ASN A 385 -14.24 -1.97 -14.66
CA ASN A 385 -13.61 -1.31 -13.51
C ASN A 385 -14.63 -1.03 -12.37
N ARG A 386 -15.82 -0.47 -12.66
CA ARG A 386 -16.90 -0.32 -11.66
C ARG A 386 -17.25 -1.65 -10.98
N SER A 387 -17.32 -2.75 -11.74
CA SER A 387 -17.58 -4.08 -11.19
C SER A 387 -16.45 -4.59 -10.29
N LEU A 388 -15.19 -4.30 -10.64
CA LEU A 388 -14.02 -4.65 -9.85
C LEU A 388 -13.93 -3.81 -8.58
N SER A 389 -14.19 -2.50 -8.63
CA SER A 389 -14.30 -1.65 -7.44
C SER A 389 -15.42 -2.13 -6.50
N GLN A 390 -16.55 -2.58 -7.04
CA GLN A 390 -17.64 -3.15 -6.24
C GLN A 390 -17.31 -4.55 -5.69
N GLN A 391 -16.44 -5.33 -6.34
CA GLN A 391 -15.91 -6.57 -5.77
C GLN A 391 -14.87 -6.29 -4.69
N LEU A 392 -14.03 -5.27 -4.87
CA LEU A 392 -13.03 -4.81 -3.91
C LEU A 392 -13.70 -4.34 -2.62
N SER A 393 -14.71 -3.46 -2.68
CA SER A 393 -15.42 -3.02 -1.45
C SER A 393 -16.20 -4.14 -0.76
N LYS A 394 -16.64 -5.17 -1.50
CA LYS A 394 -17.19 -6.42 -0.95
C LYS A 394 -16.13 -7.37 -0.37
N ALA A 395 -14.85 -7.17 -0.66
CA ALA A 395 -13.73 -7.89 -0.06
C ALA A 395 -13.18 -7.13 1.15
N GLU A 396 -13.03 -5.81 1.06
CA GLU A 396 -12.64 -4.90 2.16
C GLU A 396 -13.64 -4.99 3.32
N SER A 397 -14.95 -4.88 3.06
CA SER A 397 -15.96 -5.03 4.12
C SER A 397 -15.93 -6.41 4.81
N LYS A 398 -15.51 -7.48 4.11
CA LYS A 398 -15.28 -8.82 4.70
C LYS A 398 -13.96 -8.92 5.46
N ALA A 399 -12.91 -8.25 4.99
CA ALA A 399 -11.65 -8.15 5.72
C ALA A 399 -11.88 -7.42 7.06
N ASN A 400 -12.59 -6.30 7.02
CA ASN A 400 -12.95 -5.52 8.20
C ASN A 400 -13.85 -6.31 9.17
N SER A 401 -14.79 -7.14 8.68
CA SER A 401 -15.59 -8.00 9.58
C SER A 401 -14.74 -9.10 10.23
N LEU A 402 -13.84 -9.75 9.47
CA LEU A 402 -12.93 -10.76 10.01
C LEU A 402 -11.87 -10.16 10.96
N GLU A 403 -11.43 -8.93 10.74
CA GLU A 403 -10.52 -8.22 11.64
C GLU A 403 -11.22 -7.84 12.96
N ASN A 404 -12.48 -7.43 12.90
CA ASN A 404 -13.31 -7.22 14.10
C ASN A 404 -13.53 -8.53 14.88
N GLU A 405 -13.86 -9.63 14.20
CA GLU A 405 -13.96 -10.97 14.83
C GLU A 405 -12.63 -11.40 15.48
N LEU A 406 -11.50 -11.15 14.80
CA LEU A 406 -10.16 -11.42 15.34
C LEU A 406 -9.86 -10.54 16.56
N HIS A 407 -10.28 -9.27 16.57
CA HIS A 407 -10.09 -8.38 17.72
C HIS A 407 -10.92 -8.87 18.92
N GLN A 408 -12.18 -9.27 18.71
CA GLN A 408 -13.02 -9.88 19.74
C GLN A 408 -12.39 -11.15 20.31
N LEU A 409 -11.97 -12.09 19.44
CA LEU A 409 -11.27 -13.32 19.86
C LEU A 409 -9.98 -13.03 20.63
N LYS A 410 -9.21 -12.01 20.23
CA LYS A 410 -7.99 -11.56 20.91
C LYS A 410 -8.29 -10.96 22.28
N GLN A 411 -9.41 -10.25 22.45
CA GLN A 411 -9.88 -9.77 23.74
C GLN A 411 -10.35 -10.92 24.64
N THR A 412 -11.22 -11.82 24.16
CA THR A 412 -11.65 -13.00 24.93
C THR A 412 -10.46 -13.87 25.33
N LEU A 413 -9.43 -14.01 24.47
CA LEU A 413 -8.20 -14.73 24.82
C LEU A 413 -7.43 -14.04 25.97
N ARG A 414 -7.31 -12.70 25.96
CA ARG A 414 -6.72 -11.94 27.09
C ARG A 414 -7.50 -12.17 28.38
N GLU A 415 -8.83 -12.13 28.33
CA GLU A 415 -9.70 -12.39 29.49
C GLU A 415 -9.50 -13.82 30.04
N LYS A 416 -9.39 -14.83 29.17
CA LYS A 416 -9.08 -16.21 29.58
C LYS A 416 -7.66 -16.35 30.15
N ILE A 417 -6.68 -15.61 29.63
CA ILE A 417 -5.31 -15.60 30.18
C ILE A 417 -5.32 -14.98 31.59
N LEU A 418 -5.98 -13.84 31.79
CA LEU A 418 -6.11 -13.21 33.11
C LEU A 418 -6.82 -14.12 34.12
N LEU A 419 -7.87 -14.82 33.70
CA LEU A 419 -8.56 -15.81 34.55
C LEU A 419 -7.67 -17.02 34.91
N LEU A 420 -6.82 -17.47 33.98
CA LEU A 420 -5.80 -18.50 34.25
C LEU A 420 -4.71 -18.00 35.20
N GLU A 421 -4.29 -16.74 35.11
CA GLU A 421 -3.35 -16.14 36.07
C GLU A 421 -3.94 -16.01 37.47
N ILE A 422 -5.23 -15.61 37.59
CA ILE A 422 -5.95 -15.53 38.86
C ILE A 422 -6.03 -16.92 39.49
N THR A 423 -6.55 -17.92 38.76
CA THR A 423 -6.68 -19.29 39.29
C THR A 423 -5.33 -19.95 39.58
N GLN A 424 -4.25 -19.58 38.88
CA GLN A 424 -2.89 -20.02 39.21
C GLN A 424 -2.34 -19.34 40.48
N LYS A 425 -2.69 -18.06 40.75
CA LYS A 425 -2.38 -17.36 42.01
C LYS A 425 -3.13 -17.98 43.19
N GLU A 426 -4.43 -18.25 43.02
CA GLU A 426 -5.26 -18.95 44.01
C GLU A 426 -4.72 -20.36 44.33
N LEU A 427 -4.35 -21.13 43.30
CA LEU A 427 -3.73 -22.45 43.47
C LEU A 427 -2.40 -22.37 44.24
N ASN A 428 -1.57 -21.36 43.96
CA ASN A 428 -0.31 -21.14 44.68
C ASN A 428 -0.56 -20.76 46.15
N GLN A 429 -1.56 -19.90 46.41
CA GLN A 429 -1.95 -19.49 47.77
C GLN A 429 -2.48 -20.69 48.58
N ALA A 430 -3.38 -21.48 48.00
CA ALA A 430 -3.88 -22.72 48.61
C ALA A 430 -2.75 -23.74 48.87
N GLN A 431 -1.74 -23.80 47.99
CA GLN A 431 -0.56 -24.65 48.22
C GLN A 431 0.33 -24.14 49.36
N CYS A 432 0.41 -22.82 49.58
CA CYS A 432 1.10 -22.26 50.76
C CYS A 432 0.33 -22.58 52.04
N GLN A 433 -0.98 -22.34 52.08
CA GLN A 433 -1.85 -22.70 53.21
C GLN A 433 -1.77 -24.21 53.53
N SER A 434 -1.74 -25.08 52.52
CA SER A 434 -1.54 -26.52 52.74
C SER A 434 -0.20 -26.83 53.43
N LYS A 435 0.89 -26.16 53.05
CA LYS A 435 2.21 -26.33 53.70
C LYS A 435 2.21 -25.80 55.13
N GLU A 436 1.51 -24.70 55.40
CA GLU A 436 1.32 -24.15 56.75
C GLU A 436 0.54 -25.13 57.63
N TYR A 437 -0.57 -25.70 57.15
CA TYR A 437 -1.31 -26.74 57.86
C TYR A 437 -0.52 -28.05 58.03
N ASP A 438 0.29 -28.44 57.06
CA ASP A 438 1.17 -29.62 57.19
C ASP A 438 2.29 -29.38 58.21
N HIS A 439 2.85 -28.16 58.28
CA HIS A 439 3.84 -27.78 59.29
C HIS A 439 3.22 -27.71 60.69
N ALA A 440 2.04 -27.11 60.85
CA ALA A 440 1.30 -27.09 62.11
C ALA A 440 1.00 -28.52 62.60
N ARG A 441 0.53 -29.41 61.71
CA ARG A 441 0.28 -30.83 62.01
C ARG A 441 1.56 -31.60 62.37
N GLN A 442 2.72 -31.19 61.83
CA GLN A 442 4.00 -31.77 62.25
C GLN A 442 4.42 -31.26 63.64
N LEU A 443 4.21 -29.98 63.95
CA LEU A 443 4.44 -29.44 65.30
C LEU A 443 3.54 -30.13 66.34
N GLU A 444 2.28 -30.40 66.01
CA GLU A 444 1.36 -31.21 66.85
C GLU A 444 1.89 -32.64 67.05
N LYS A 445 2.34 -33.34 66.00
CA LYS A 445 2.97 -34.66 66.12
C LYS A 445 4.21 -34.63 67.02
N ASP A 446 5.04 -33.60 66.91
CA ASP A 446 6.25 -33.45 67.72
C ASP A 446 5.90 -33.17 69.19
N GLN A 447 4.80 -32.47 69.46
CA GLN A 447 4.24 -32.31 70.81
C GLN A 447 3.67 -33.63 71.35
N VAL A 448 2.89 -34.36 70.56
CA VAL A 448 2.37 -35.68 70.93
C VAL A 448 3.50 -36.68 71.20
N SER A 449 4.56 -36.67 70.38
CA SER A 449 5.77 -37.48 70.61
C SER A 449 6.44 -37.16 71.95
N LYS A 450 6.58 -35.87 72.29
CA LYS A 450 7.08 -35.43 73.61
C LYS A 450 6.16 -35.84 74.77
N LEU A 451 4.85 -35.91 74.55
CA LEU A 451 3.90 -36.41 75.55
C LEU A 451 3.96 -37.93 75.71
N ILE A 452 4.15 -38.68 74.62
CA ILE A 452 4.39 -40.13 74.65
C ILE A 452 5.66 -40.45 75.43
N ILE A 453 6.79 -39.79 75.13
CA ILE A 453 8.06 -39.99 75.85
C ILE A 453 7.90 -39.67 77.35
N LYS A 454 7.13 -38.63 77.70
CA LYS A 454 6.80 -38.34 79.10
C LYS A 454 5.95 -39.44 79.73
N GLN A 455 4.91 -39.91 79.05
CA GLN A 455 4.07 -41.01 79.52
C GLN A 455 4.90 -42.28 79.74
N GLU A 456 5.74 -42.67 78.78
CA GLU A 456 6.64 -43.81 78.86
C GLU A 456 7.59 -43.69 80.06
N SER A 457 8.22 -42.54 80.28
CA SER A 457 9.09 -42.31 81.45
C SER A 457 8.35 -42.36 82.80
N MET A 458 7.08 -41.94 82.84
CA MET A 458 6.24 -42.09 84.03
C MET A 458 5.79 -43.54 84.24
N GLN A 459 5.58 -44.28 83.15
CA GLN A 459 5.16 -45.68 83.16
C GLN A 459 6.32 -46.60 83.54
N GLU A 460 7.54 -46.30 83.13
CA GLU A 460 8.78 -46.91 83.62
C GLU A 460 9.00 -46.61 85.11
N ARG A 461 8.82 -45.36 85.55
CA ARG A 461 8.92 -45.01 86.98
C ARG A 461 7.84 -45.69 87.83
N LEU A 462 6.64 -45.92 87.29
CA LEU A 462 5.61 -46.74 87.94
C LEU A 462 6.05 -48.20 88.05
N ALA A 463 6.67 -48.78 87.02
CA ALA A 463 7.19 -50.14 87.07
C ALA A 463 8.35 -50.28 88.10
N GLN A 464 9.22 -49.28 88.21
CA GLN A 464 10.26 -49.21 89.25
C GLN A 464 9.62 -49.22 90.66
N LEU A 465 8.68 -48.32 90.94
CA LEU A 465 7.95 -48.26 92.22
C LEU A 465 7.16 -49.55 92.52
N GLN A 466 6.64 -50.23 91.50
CA GLN A 466 6.00 -51.54 91.66
C GLN A 466 7.03 -52.63 92.04
N SER A 467 8.22 -52.62 91.44
CA SER A 467 9.30 -53.56 91.81
C SER A 467 9.83 -53.33 93.23
N GLU A 468 9.95 -52.06 93.65
CA GLU A 468 10.28 -51.69 95.04
C GLU A 468 9.19 -52.15 96.02
N ASN A 469 7.91 -52.02 95.67
CA ASN A 469 6.80 -52.54 96.48
C ASN A 469 6.85 -54.07 96.62
N VAL A 470 7.21 -54.81 95.56
CA VAL A 470 7.40 -56.26 95.64
C VAL A 470 8.58 -56.62 96.54
N LEU A 471 9.70 -55.89 96.46
CA LEU A 471 10.86 -56.07 97.34
C LEU A 471 10.53 -55.80 98.81
N LEU A 472 9.76 -54.74 99.11
CA LEU A 472 9.31 -54.41 100.47
C LEU A 472 8.31 -55.45 101.01
N ARG A 473 7.42 -55.99 100.17
CA ARG A 473 6.55 -57.12 100.53
C ARG A 473 7.36 -58.37 100.87
N GLN A 474 8.38 -58.70 100.07
CA GLN A 474 9.29 -59.82 100.34
C GLN A 474 10.02 -59.66 101.69
N GLN A 475 10.50 -58.44 102.00
CA GLN A 475 11.15 -58.15 103.29
C GLN A 475 10.17 -58.24 104.47
N LEU A 476 8.91 -57.84 104.29
CA LEU A 476 7.87 -57.96 105.32
C LEU A 476 7.56 -59.43 105.60
N GLU A 477 7.43 -60.26 104.55
CA GLU A 477 7.18 -61.69 104.67
C GLU A 477 8.37 -62.44 105.31
N ASP A 478 9.62 -62.05 105.01
CA ASP A 478 10.80 -62.55 105.72
C ASP A 478 10.81 -62.18 107.22
N VAL A 479 10.19 -61.06 107.62
CA VAL A 479 10.01 -60.68 109.03
C VAL A 479 8.88 -61.47 109.68
N GLN A 480 7.75 -61.69 109.00
CA GLN A 480 6.68 -62.57 109.49
C GLN A 480 7.17 -64.02 109.67
N ASN A 481 7.95 -64.55 108.72
CA ASN A 481 8.55 -65.88 108.84
C ASN A 481 9.50 -65.99 110.05
N LYS A 482 10.27 -64.93 110.36
CA LYS A 482 11.07 -64.85 111.60
C LYS A 482 10.20 -64.76 112.86
N GLY A 483 8.99 -64.19 112.78
CA GLY A 483 7.97 -64.23 113.83
C GLY A 483 7.46 -65.65 114.09
N ILE A 484 7.02 -66.34 113.04
CA ILE A 484 6.51 -67.73 113.10
C ILE A 484 7.55 -68.70 113.70
N ILE A 485 8.85 -68.48 113.46
CA ILE A 485 9.93 -69.26 114.08
C ILE A 485 10.02 -68.99 115.59
N LYS A 486 9.81 -67.75 116.06
CA LYS A 486 9.77 -67.44 117.50
C LYS A 486 8.54 -68.03 118.18
N ASP A 487 7.37 -67.97 117.55
CA ASP A 487 6.14 -68.53 118.13
C ASP A 487 6.24 -70.06 118.28
N LYS A 488 6.92 -70.75 117.36
CA LYS A 488 7.26 -72.18 117.52
C LYS A 488 8.14 -72.44 118.75
N VAL A 489 9.16 -71.61 118.99
CA VAL A 489 10.02 -71.70 120.18
C VAL A 489 9.23 -71.41 121.48
N VAL A 490 8.23 -70.51 121.43
CA VAL A 490 7.32 -70.27 122.57
C VAL A 490 6.46 -71.50 122.85
N ASN A 491 5.89 -72.14 121.83
CA ASN A 491 5.11 -73.37 121.99
C ASN A 491 5.97 -74.53 122.56
N ASP A 492 7.20 -74.72 122.06
CA ASP A 492 8.15 -75.72 122.58
C ASP A 492 8.50 -75.51 124.07
N VAL A 493 8.36 -74.28 124.59
CA VAL A 493 8.53 -73.95 126.02
C VAL A 493 7.22 -74.18 126.79
N GLN A 494 6.08 -73.83 126.21
CA GLN A 494 4.75 -74.03 126.80
C GLN A 494 4.47 -75.51 127.07
N ASP A 495 4.78 -76.40 126.12
CA ASP A 495 4.57 -77.85 126.28
C ASP A 495 5.50 -78.47 127.33
N ARG A 496 6.73 -77.97 127.47
CA ARG A 496 7.63 -78.38 128.57
C ARG A 496 7.09 -77.98 129.94
N PHE A 497 6.43 -76.83 130.06
CA PHE A 497 5.76 -76.43 131.30
C PHE A 497 4.58 -77.35 131.62
N ASN A 498 3.73 -77.68 130.64
CA ASN A 498 2.62 -78.62 130.80
C ASN A 498 3.11 -80.00 131.28
N ASP A 499 4.20 -80.50 130.70
CA ASP A 499 4.78 -81.81 131.01
C ASP A 499 5.40 -81.89 132.43
N ILE A 500 5.95 -80.78 132.95
CA ILE A 500 6.37 -80.65 134.35
C ILE A 500 5.16 -80.60 135.29
N PHE A 501 4.11 -79.86 134.93
CA PHE A 501 2.91 -79.70 135.75
C PHE A 501 2.18 -81.04 135.99
N ASN A 502 2.13 -81.90 134.96
CA ASN A 502 1.54 -83.23 135.06
C ASN A 502 2.34 -84.18 135.95
N LYS A 503 3.68 -84.08 135.97
CA LYS A 503 4.56 -84.89 136.84
C LYS A 503 4.36 -84.56 138.31
N LEU A 504 4.34 -83.26 138.65
CA LEU A 504 4.11 -82.79 140.03
C LEU A 504 2.74 -83.19 140.60
N ARG A 505 1.69 -83.21 139.75
CA ARG A 505 0.36 -83.73 140.11
C ARG A 505 0.44 -85.22 140.47
N GLY A 506 1.00 -86.04 139.57
CA GLY A 506 1.07 -87.49 139.75
C GLY A 506 1.92 -87.95 140.94
N ASP A 507 2.94 -87.19 141.34
CA ASP A 507 3.74 -87.53 142.53
C ASP A 507 3.06 -87.12 143.86
N THR A 508 2.23 -86.07 143.84
CA THR A 508 1.38 -85.70 144.98
C THR A 508 0.33 -86.79 145.26
N GLU A 509 -0.32 -87.29 144.20
CA GLU A 509 -1.36 -88.30 144.29
C GLU A 509 -0.81 -89.66 144.80
N LYS A 510 0.43 -90.03 144.45
CA LYS A 510 1.09 -91.26 144.96
C LYS A 510 1.39 -91.21 146.46
N GLN A 511 1.77 -90.05 147.01
CA GLN A 511 2.04 -89.94 148.45
C GLN A 511 0.75 -90.12 149.28
N ILE A 512 -0.38 -89.61 148.79
CA ILE A 512 -1.69 -89.76 149.46
C ILE A 512 -2.08 -91.24 149.54
N TYR A 513 -1.97 -91.98 148.43
CA TYR A 513 -2.28 -93.42 148.39
C TYR A 513 -1.47 -94.25 149.41
N LEU A 514 -0.15 -93.99 149.51
CA LEU A 514 0.75 -94.67 150.45
C LEU A 514 0.46 -94.36 151.93
N VAL A 515 -0.18 -93.23 152.24
CA VAL A 515 -0.61 -92.86 153.60
C VAL A 515 -1.97 -93.50 153.93
N GLU A 516 -2.89 -93.55 152.98
CA GLU A 516 -4.20 -94.19 153.16
C GLU A 516 -4.10 -95.71 153.35
N GLU A 517 -3.20 -96.38 152.62
CA GLU A 517 -2.95 -97.81 152.78
C GLU A 517 -2.37 -98.15 154.17
N ARG A 518 -1.37 -97.38 154.62
CA ARG A 518 -0.80 -97.48 155.98
C ARG A 518 -1.86 -97.31 157.07
N ASN A 519 -2.79 -96.39 156.91
CA ASN A 519 -3.89 -96.17 157.87
C ASN A 519 -4.87 -97.35 157.92
N LYS A 520 -5.11 -98.05 156.81
CA LYS A 520 -5.95 -99.26 156.79
C LYS A 520 -5.25 -100.44 157.49
N GLU A 521 -3.95 -100.63 157.23
CA GLU A 521 -3.16 -101.71 157.83
C GLU A 521 -2.98 -101.53 159.35
N LEU A 522 -2.80 -100.29 159.83
CA LEU A 522 -2.74 -99.97 161.27
C LEU A 522 -4.07 -100.26 161.99
N ASN A 523 -5.21 -99.96 161.38
CA ASN A 523 -6.51 -100.19 162.00
C ASN A 523 -6.81 -101.70 162.19
N ALA A 524 -6.43 -102.55 161.23
CA ALA A 524 -6.58 -104.01 161.35
C ALA A 524 -5.75 -104.57 162.52
N LYS A 525 -4.50 -104.12 162.68
CA LYS A 525 -3.64 -104.54 163.81
C LYS A 525 -4.20 -104.06 165.16
N CYS A 526 -4.91 -102.94 165.18
CA CYS A 526 -5.63 -102.42 166.36
C CYS A 526 -6.96 -103.13 166.66
N THR A 527 -7.47 -104.01 165.79
CA THR A 527 -8.55 -104.96 166.13
C THR A 527 -7.99 -106.28 166.66
N ASP A 528 -7.00 -106.88 165.99
CA ASP A 528 -6.45 -108.19 166.35
C ASP A 528 -5.84 -108.20 167.78
N LEU A 529 -5.13 -107.13 168.15
CA LEU A 529 -4.58 -106.98 169.50
C LEU A 529 -5.67 -106.86 170.59
N ARG A 530 -6.87 -106.41 170.23
CA ARG A 530 -8.01 -106.29 171.16
C ARG A 530 -8.63 -107.66 171.45
N GLU A 531 -8.66 -108.54 170.46
CA GLU A 531 -9.16 -109.92 170.63
C GLU A 531 -8.14 -110.82 171.35
N GLN A 532 -6.83 -110.57 171.21
CA GLN A 532 -5.82 -111.25 172.03
C GLN A 532 -5.99 -110.94 173.53
N VAL A 533 -6.26 -109.68 173.90
CA VAL A 533 -6.50 -109.30 175.30
C VAL A 533 -7.70 -110.06 175.89
N PHE A 534 -8.78 -110.22 175.13
CA PHE A 534 -9.95 -110.99 175.57
C PHE A 534 -9.62 -112.47 175.86
N LYS A 535 -8.77 -113.09 175.05
CA LYS A 535 -8.31 -114.48 175.31
C LYS A 535 -7.48 -114.56 176.59
N TYR A 536 -6.49 -113.69 176.78
CA TYR A 536 -5.63 -113.73 177.98
C TYR A 536 -6.39 -113.50 179.29
N GLU A 537 -7.42 -112.65 179.30
CA GLU A 537 -8.24 -112.43 180.50
C GLU A 537 -9.14 -113.66 180.81
N THR A 538 -9.51 -114.45 179.79
CA THR A 538 -10.26 -115.72 179.96
C THR A 538 -9.34 -116.82 180.49
N ASP A 539 -8.17 -116.99 179.88
CA ASP A 539 -7.06 -117.89 180.28
C ASP A 539 -6.60 -117.71 181.74
N LYS A 540 -6.81 -116.52 182.31
CA LYS A 540 -6.47 -116.16 183.69
C LYS A 540 -7.50 -116.67 184.70
N ILE A 541 -8.79 -116.61 184.37
CA ILE A 541 -9.89 -117.11 185.22
C ILE A 541 -9.74 -118.63 185.42
N GLU A 542 -9.38 -119.37 184.36
CA GLU A 542 -9.18 -120.81 184.43
C GLU A 542 -7.95 -121.20 185.28
N ARG A 543 -6.85 -120.41 185.22
CA ARG A 543 -5.65 -120.65 186.04
C ARG A 543 -5.91 -120.45 187.54
N GLU A 544 -6.69 -119.45 187.94
CA GLU A 544 -7.13 -119.31 189.34
C GLU A 544 -8.12 -120.41 189.78
N GLY A 545 -8.81 -121.06 188.83
CA GLY A 545 -9.58 -122.28 189.08
C GLY A 545 -8.71 -123.40 189.66
N MET A 546 -7.54 -123.65 189.07
CA MET A 546 -6.62 -124.72 189.51
C MET A 546 -5.89 -124.39 190.82
N VAL A 547 -5.62 -123.10 191.12
CA VAL A 547 -5.03 -122.69 192.41
C VAL A 547 -5.92 -123.09 193.59
N ARG A 548 -7.25 -123.06 193.43
CA ARG A 548 -8.21 -123.50 194.46
C ARG A 548 -8.16 -125.01 194.72
N GLN A 549 -7.70 -125.82 193.77
CA GLN A 549 -7.54 -127.27 193.97
C GLN A 549 -6.23 -127.60 194.70
N LEU A 550 -5.11 -126.98 194.31
CA LEU A 550 -3.78 -127.30 194.86
C LEU A 550 -3.54 -126.83 196.31
N GLN A 551 -4.38 -125.96 196.87
CA GLN A 551 -4.33 -125.60 198.30
C GLN A 551 -5.33 -126.36 199.18
N GLN A 552 -6.25 -127.13 198.60
CA GLN A 552 -7.08 -128.08 199.36
C GLN A 552 -6.19 -129.19 199.98
N GLU A 553 -5.14 -129.60 199.28
CA GLU A 553 -4.17 -130.62 199.76
C GLU A 553 -3.23 -130.11 200.86
N LEU A 554 -2.99 -128.78 200.92
CA LEU A 554 -2.20 -128.16 201.98
C LEU A 554 -2.90 -128.21 203.35
N ALA A 555 -4.23 -128.24 203.37
CA ALA A 555 -5.05 -128.23 204.58
C ALA A 555 -4.85 -129.47 205.48
N ASP A 556 -4.52 -130.63 204.89
CA ASP A 556 -4.25 -131.86 205.65
C ASP A 556 -2.76 -132.08 205.96
N ALA A 557 -1.85 -131.36 205.30
CA ALA A 557 -0.41 -131.48 205.53
C ALA A 557 0.03 -130.88 206.89
N LEU A 558 -0.43 -129.66 207.21
CA LEU A 558 0.03 -128.91 208.39
C LEU A 558 -1.00 -128.78 209.53
N LYS A 559 -2.07 -129.59 209.48
CA LYS A 559 -2.71 -130.17 210.69
C LYS A 559 -1.68 -130.72 211.69
N LYS A 560 -0.50 -131.14 211.20
CA LYS A 560 0.64 -131.60 212.00
C LYS A 560 1.54 -130.49 212.58
N GLN A 561 1.48 -129.25 212.09
CA GLN A 561 2.25 -128.11 212.65
C GLN A 561 1.50 -127.36 213.75
N SER A 562 0.19 -127.62 213.90
CA SER A 562 -0.58 -127.21 215.09
C SER A 562 0.00 -127.73 216.41
N MET A 563 0.89 -128.73 216.35
CA MET A 563 1.61 -129.35 217.47
C MET A 563 3.10 -128.96 217.53
N SER A 564 3.48 -127.83 216.90
CA SER A 564 4.77 -127.16 217.10
C SER A 564 4.57 -125.64 217.20
N GLU A 565 3.53 -125.22 217.93
CA GLU A 565 3.67 -124.80 219.34
C GLU A 565 4.38 -123.44 219.49
N ALA A 566 3.58 -122.38 219.62
CA ALA A 566 3.44 -121.59 220.85
C ALA A 566 4.71 -121.09 221.58
N SER A 567 5.88 -121.09 220.94
CA SER A 567 7.20 -120.90 221.57
C SER A 567 7.95 -119.64 221.11
N LEU A 568 7.54 -119.02 220.01
CA LEU A 568 8.13 -117.76 219.51
C LEU A 568 7.19 -116.55 219.52
N GLU A 569 5.93 -116.70 219.95
CA GLU A 569 4.98 -115.58 220.11
C GLU A 569 5.39 -114.59 221.23
N VAL A 570 6.47 -114.93 221.96
CA VAL A 570 7.12 -114.10 222.99
C VAL A 570 8.18 -113.15 222.40
N THR A 571 8.71 -113.42 221.21
CA THR A 571 9.91 -112.73 220.70
C THR A 571 9.58 -111.65 219.68
N THR A 572 9.57 -110.39 220.16
CA THR A 572 9.49 -109.12 219.40
C THR A 572 8.13 -108.49 219.11
N ARG A 573 7.29 -108.37 220.15
CA ARG A 573 6.56 -107.10 220.40
C ARG A 573 7.57 -105.97 220.75
N TYR A 574 8.46 -105.64 219.81
CA TYR A 574 9.62 -104.73 220.02
C TYR A 574 9.95 -103.86 218.78
N ARG A 575 9.08 -103.84 217.77
CA ARG A 575 9.27 -103.04 216.54
C ARG A 575 8.00 -102.29 216.10
N SER A 576 7.10 -101.99 217.04
CA SER A 576 5.84 -101.30 216.76
C SER A 576 5.81 -99.83 217.22
N ASP A 577 6.83 -99.37 217.95
CA ASP A 577 6.78 -98.14 218.75
C ASP A 577 7.93 -97.15 218.44
N LEU A 578 8.52 -97.21 217.25
CA LEU A 578 9.57 -96.27 216.80
C LEU A 578 9.40 -95.84 215.33
N GLU A 579 9.22 -94.52 215.17
CA GLU A 579 9.53 -93.70 213.98
C GLU A 579 8.79 -94.08 212.67
N GLU A 580 7.70 -93.44 212.22
CA GLU A 580 6.97 -92.21 212.63
C GLU A 580 7.70 -90.85 212.58
N ASP A 581 9.03 -90.81 212.39
CA ASP A 581 9.82 -89.58 212.58
C ASP A 581 10.71 -89.17 211.37
N LYS A 582 10.27 -89.48 210.14
CA LYS A 582 10.87 -88.95 208.89
C LYS A 582 9.91 -88.11 208.05
N LEU A 583 9.09 -87.31 208.73
CA LEU A 583 8.29 -86.26 208.14
C LEU A 583 9.13 -84.98 207.95
N ARG A 584 8.86 -84.20 206.89
CA ARG A 584 9.35 -82.81 206.66
C ARG A 584 10.86 -82.69 206.33
N LEU A 585 11.19 -81.61 205.58
CA LEU A 585 12.54 -81.21 205.12
C LEU A 585 13.21 -82.24 204.16
N GLN A 586 13.69 -81.91 202.97
CA GLN A 586 13.87 -80.68 202.19
C GLN A 586 13.26 -80.89 200.79
N LYS A 587 12.50 -80.00 200.13
CA LYS A 587 12.28 -78.53 200.25
C LYS A 587 13.52 -77.69 199.87
N GLU A 588 13.37 -76.83 198.85
CA GLU A 588 14.43 -76.00 198.23
C GLU A 588 15.42 -76.83 197.38
N LEU A 589 15.92 -76.42 196.22
CA LEU A 589 15.97 -75.14 195.48
C LEU A 589 15.25 -75.35 194.10
N GLU A 590 14.40 -74.49 193.53
CA GLU A 590 14.51 -73.04 193.27
C GLU A 590 15.80 -72.63 192.54
N LYS A 591 15.73 -72.30 191.24
CA LYS A 591 16.22 -71.01 190.66
C LYS A 591 16.28 -70.97 189.13
N PHE A 592 15.71 -69.88 188.59
CA PHE A 592 16.01 -69.23 187.30
C PHE A 592 15.65 -69.97 185.98
N LYS A 593 15.30 -69.28 184.88
CA LYS A 593 15.11 -67.83 184.65
C LYS A 593 14.05 -67.54 183.58
N THR A 594 13.54 -66.30 183.56
CA THR A 594 12.57 -65.75 182.60
C THR A 594 13.18 -64.57 181.80
N LYS A 595 12.38 -63.95 180.90
CA LYS A 595 12.54 -62.58 180.29
C LYS A 595 13.45 -62.42 179.04
N VAL A 596 13.40 -61.32 178.25
CA VAL A 596 12.30 -60.44 177.69
C VAL A 596 12.90 -59.35 176.73
N HIS A 597 12.07 -58.67 175.90
CA HIS A 597 12.23 -57.33 175.26
C HIS A 597 13.23 -57.01 174.10
N ASN A 598 12.66 -56.49 172.99
CA ASN A 598 12.56 -55.07 172.52
C ASN A 598 13.76 -54.07 172.34
N ALA A 599 13.72 -53.40 171.16
CA ALA A 599 13.66 -51.92 170.91
C ALA A 599 14.89 -51.03 170.58
N ALA A 600 14.57 -49.88 169.94
CA ALA A 600 15.31 -48.61 169.72
C ALA A 600 16.43 -48.59 168.65
N LEU A 601 16.77 -47.49 167.94
CA LEU A 601 16.23 -46.11 167.66
C LEU A 601 17.11 -45.52 166.48
N ASP A 602 16.85 -44.47 165.70
CA ASP A 602 15.76 -43.49 165.44
C ASP A 602 15.94 -42.96 163.96
N ASP A 603 15.28 -41.84 163.59
CA ASP A 603 15.57 -40.88 162.49
C ASP A 603 15.17 -41.26 161.04
N LYS A 604 14.13 -40.64 160.44
CA LYS A 604 13.96 -39.24 159.90
C LYS A 604 14.49 -39.11 158.44
N GLU A 605 13.84 -38.45 157.48
CA GLU A 605 12.65 -37.57 157.46
C GLU A 605 11.84 -37.75 156.14
N ARG A 606 10.51 -37.88 156.21
CA ARG A 606 9.45 -36.91 155.82
C ARG A 606 9.50 -36.39 154.37
N GLU A 607 8.51 -36.67 153.51
CA GLU A 607 7.06 -36.30 153.53
C GLU A 607 6.78 -34.85 153.07
N ALA A 608 5.96 -34.71 152.02
CA ALA A 608 4.65 -34.04 152.10
C ALA A 608 3.70 -34.62 151.03
N VAL A 609 2.48 -35.13 151.24
CA VAL A 609 1.41 -34.92 152.26
C VAL A 609 0.58 -33.66 151.99
N THR A 610 -0.77 -33.69 151.86
CA THR A 610 -1.75 -34.76 151.51
C THR A 610 -3.10 -34.09 151.15
N SER A 611 -4.08 -34.86 150.66
CA SER A 611 -5.50 -34.87 151.08
C SER A 611 -6.31 -33.56 151.25
N SER A 612 -7.57 -33.63 150.82
CA SER A 612 -8.64 -33.68 151.82
C SER A 612 -9.77 -34.61 151.39
N GLN A 613 -10.38 -35.28 152.35
CA GLN A 613 -11.58 -36.11 152.16
C GLN A 613 -12.83 -35.22 152.22
N LYS A 614 -13.80 -35.40 151.31
CA LYS A 614 -15.24 -35.57 151.62
C LYS A 614 -16.11 -35.71 150.37
N LEU A 615 -17.33 -36.20 150.62
CA LEU A 615 -18.45 -36.42 149.70
C LEU A 615 -18.73 -35.24 148.74
N GLN A 616 -18.95 -35.54 147.46
CA GLN A 616 -20.15 -35.10 146.71
C GLN A 616 -20.32 -35.95 145.42
N ASP A 617 -21.46 -35.78 144.75
CA ASP A 617 -22.01 -36.63 143.69
C ASP A 617 -21.82 -36.09 142.24
N LEU A 618 -22.38 -36.86 141.28
CA LEU A 618 -23.13 -36.41 140.09
C LEU A 618 -22.43 -35.99 138.77
N LEU A 619 -23.07 -36.44 137.67
CA LEU A 619 -22.90 -36.19 136.22
C LEU A 619 -21.51 -36.48 135.60
N LEU A 620 -21.32 -37.14 134.44
CA LEU A 620 -22.05 -37.37 133.16
C LEU A 620 -21.50 -36.55 131.99
N ALA A 621 -21.48 -37.20 130.81
CA ALA A 621 -21.30 -36.64 129.46
C ALA A 621 -19.89 -36.07 129.11
N SER A 622 -19.42 -36.11 127.86
CA SER A 622 -19.79 -36.91 126.67
C SER A 622 -18.71 -36.74 125.57
N SER A 623 -19.07 -36.85 124.29
CA SER A 623 -18.26 -36.68 123.07
C SER A 623 -17.24 -37.80 122.83
N GLU A 624 -17.18 -38.50 121.68
CA GLU A 624 -17.38 -38.13 120.27
C GLU A 624 -16.34 -37.14 119.74
N THR A 625 -15.53 -37.57 118.76
CA THR A 625 -15.57 -36.99 117.40
C THR A 625 -14.68 -37.76 116.41
N ASN A 626 -15.21 -37.92 115.20
CA ASN A 626 -14.59 -37.68 113.89
C ASN A 626 -13.04 -37.68 113.76
N THR A 627 -12.40 -38.25 112.73
CA THR A 627 -12.76 -39.14 111.60
C THR A 627 -11.45 -39.37 110.79
N THR A 628 -11.50 -40.24 109.77
CA THR A 628 -10.54 -40.34 108.62
C THR A 628 -9.22 -41.07 108.86
N ILE A 629 -8.65 -41.82 107.89
CA ILE A 629 -9.22 -42.35 106.63
C ILE A 629 -8.57 -43.71 106.27
N LYS A 630 -9.31 -44.50 105.48
CA LYS A 630 -8.95 -45.72 104.70
C LYS A 630 -7.45 -46.02 104.50
N GLN A 631 -7.09 -47.31 104.46
CA GLN A 631 -6.81 -48.08 103.21
C GLN A 631 -6.65 -49.60 103.55
N LEU A 632 -7.30 -50.50 102.79
CA LEU A 632 -6.75 -51.41 101.75
C LEU A 632 -5.77 -52.47 102.31
N GLU A 633 -6.14 -53.77 102.33
CA GLU A 633 -5.93 -54.78 101.25
C GLU A 633 -4.46 -55.28 101.16
N GLU A 634 -4.14 -56.58 101.02
CA GLU A 634 -4.95 -57.79 100.82
C GLU A 634 -4.08 -59.08 100.95
N HIS A 635 -4.74 -60.26 100.85
CA HIS A 635 -4.15 -61.53 100.32
C HIS A 635 -3.06 -62.23 101.21
N ILE A 636 -2.67 -63.51 101.06
CA ILE A 636 -2.94 -64.62 100.10
C ILE A 636 -2.72 -66.00 100.82
N LEU A 637 -2.91 -67.26 100.35
CA LEU A 637 -3.36 -67.98 99.12
C LEU A 637 -4.05 -69.33 99.55
N PHE A 638 -4.68 -70.02 98.58
CA PHE A 638 -4.79 -71.52 98.46
C PHE A 638 -5.71 -72.34 99.41
N LEU A 639 -6.37 -73.43 98.96
CA LEU A 639 -6.45 -74.07 97.63
C LEU A 639 -7.85 -74.68 97.36
N CYS A 640 -8.22 -74.77 96.08
CA CYS A 640 -9.54 -75.08 95.51
C CYS A 640 -10.22 -76.42 95.90
N PHE A 641 -11.54 -76.51 95.64
CA PHE A 641 -12.01 -77.50 94.64
C PHE A 641 -13.27 -77.11 93.84
N VAL A 642 -14.44 -76.88 94.46
CA VAL A 642 -15.73 -76.92 93.74
C VAL A 642 -16.39 -75.55 93.52
N CYS A 643 -16.23 -74.98 92.32
CA CYS A 643 -17.20 -74.04 91.73
C CYS A 643 -17.04 -73.96 90.19
N HIS A 644 -17.07 -75.11 89.51
CA HIS A 644 -16.78 -75.24 88.07
C HIS A 644 -18.01 -75.61 87.22
N VAL A 645 -19.09 -74.82 87.31
CA VAL A 645 -20.20 -74.83 86.34
C VAL A 645 -20.70 -73.39 86.16
N SER A 646 -20.96 -72.99 84.90
CA SER A 646 -21.53 -71.67 84.52
C SER A 646 -20.74 -70.45 85.02
N LEU A 647 -19.85 -69.84 84.24
CA LEU A 647 -20.27 -69.13 83.03
C LEU A 647 -19.18 -69.08 81.94
N LEU A 648 -19.31 -69.95 80.94
CA LEU A 648 -18.59 -69.84 79.67
C LEU A 648 -19.18 -68.72 78.80
N SER A 649 -18.40 -68.29 77.79
CA SER A 649 -18.91 -67.63 76.58
C SER A 649 -19.32 -66.13 76.62
N LEU A 650 -18.56 -65.25 77.31
CA LEU A 650 -18.61 -63.79 77.01
C LEU A 650 -17.27 -63.04 76.99
N LYS A 651 -16.17 -63.70 76.57
CA LYS A 651 -14.87 -63.03 76.30
C LYS A 651 -14.21 -63.38 74.95
N CYS A 652 -14.88 -64.13 74.07
CA CYS A 652 -14.35 -64.49 72.74
C CYS A 652 -14.94 -63.70 71.56
N GLU A 653 -15.96 -62.87 71.77
CA GLU A 653 -16.62 -62.13 70.68
C GLU A 653 -16.12 -60.70 70.48
N THR A 654 -15.81 -59.96 71.56
CA THR A 654 -15.49 -58.53 71.50
C THR A 654 -14.15 -58.26 70.79
N GLU A 655 -13.08 -58.98 71.14
CA GLU A 655 -11.78 -58.79 70.50
C GLU A 655 -11.74 -59.33 69.07
N ARG A 656 -12.42 -60.45 68.77
CA ARG A 656 -12.58 -60.93 67.39
C ARG A 656 -13.31 -59.90 66.51
N LYS A 657 -14.30 -59.16 67.03
CA LYS A 657 -15.03 -58.12 66.29
C LYS A 657 -14.20 -56.83 66.07
N LYS A 658 -13.20 -56.53 66.90
CA LYS A 658 -12.26 -55.41 66.68
C LYS A 658 -11.18 -55.73 65.64
N VAL A 659 -10.49 -56.86 65.80
CA VAL A 659 -9.42 -57.29 64.88
C VAL A 659 -9.96 -57.45 63.45
N LYS A 660 -11.17 -58.01 63.30
CA LYS A 660 -11.77 -58.20 61.97
C LYS A 660 -12.03 -56.88 61.23
N LYS A 661 -12.56 -55.85 61.91
CA LYS A 661 -12.77 -54.52 61.31
C LYS A 661 -11.47 -53.82 60.91
N LEU A 662 -10.38 -54.00 61.66
CA LEU A 662 -9.07 -53.45 61.29
C LEU A 662 -8.46 -54.16 60.07
N VAL A 663 -8.68 -55.47 59.92
CA VAL A 663 -8.24 -56.23 58.73
C VAL A 663 -9.10 -55.89 57.51
N GLU A 664 -10.42 -55.79 57.67
CA GLU A 664 -11.37 -55.46 56.58
C GLU A 664 -11.18 -54.03 56.03
N LEU A 665 -10.69 -53.09 56.84
CA LEU A 665 -10.32 -51.74 56.38
C LEU A 665 -8.89 -51.61 55.83
N LYS A 666 -7.98 -52.52 56.21
CA LYS A 666 -6.58 -52.47 55.77
C LYS A 666 -6.45 -52.72 54.25
N GLY A 667 -7.05 -53.80 53.76
CA GLY A 667 -7.02 -54.18 52.33
C GLY A 667 -7.43 -53.07 51.34
N PRO A 668 -8.59 -52.41 51.50
CA PRO A 668 -9.02 -51.35 50.58
C PRO A 668 -8.20 -50.04 50.71
N VAL A 669 -7.53 -49.79 51.84
CA VAL A 669 -6.60 -48.66 51.98
C VAL A 669 -5.28 -48.97 51.28
N GLU A 670 -4.75 -50.17 51.46
CA GLU A 670 -3.54 -50.63 50.75
C GLU A 670 -3.76 -50.66 49.24
N SER A 671 -4.86 -51.22 48.74
CA SER A 671 -5.15 -51.24 47.29
C SER A 671 -5.34 -49.84 46.70
N ARG A 672 -5.89 -48.89 47.47
CA ARG A 672 -6.08 -47.49 47.04
C ARG A 672 -4.76 -46.70 47.04
N LEU A 673 -3.87 -46.97 47.99
CA LEU A 673 -2.50 -46.45 47.99
C LEU A 673 -1.72 -47.00 46.79
N ASP A 674 -1.84 -48.29 46.51
CA ASP A 674 -1.20 -48.97 45.39
C ASP A 674 -1.72 -48.43 44.03
N GLN A 675 -3.01 -48.10 43.95
CA GLN A 675 -3.64 -47.46 42.80
C GLN A 675 -3.12 -46.02 42.58
N GLU A 676 -3.00 -45.22 43.64
CA GLU A 676 -2.44 -43.86 43.53
C GLU A 676 -0.92 -43.83 43.34
N MET A 677 -0.18 -44.85 43.80
CA MET A 677 1.23 -45.03 43.42
C MET A 677 1.37 -45.35 41.93
N LYS A 678 0.54 -46.25 41.38
CA LYS A 678 0.47 -46.52 39.93
C LYS A 678 0.08 -45.26 39.14
N ARG A 679 -0.89 -44.49 39.63
CA ARG A 679 -1.34 -43.22 39.02
C ARG A 679 -0.23 -42.16 39.02
N ASN A 680 0.50 -42.00 40.11
CA ASN A 680 1.67 -41.12 40.17
C ASN A 680 2.78 -41.58 39.22
N LEU A 681 3.03 -42.89 39.12
CA LEU A 681 4.02 -43.42 38.18
C LEU A 681 3.64 -43.11 36.73
N GLU A 682 2.35 -43.21 36.38
CA GLU A 682 1.85 -42.83 35.05
C GLU A 682 1.93 -41.33 34.80
N MET A 683 1.48 -40.49 35.74
CA MET A 683 1.65 -39.03 35.64
C MET A 683 3.12 -38.62 35.52
N GLN A 684 4.05 -39.35 36.17
CA GLN A 684 5.48 -39.07 36.03
C GLN A 684 6.03 -39.49 34.65
N LYS A 685 5.49 -40.55 34.01
CA LYS A 685 5.79 -40.88 32.60
C LYS A 685 5.25 -39.81 31.66
N ASP A 686 4.02 -39.34 31.86
CA ASP A 686 3.41 -38.32 31.01
C ASP A 686 4.03 -36.94 31.21
N PHE A 687 4.45 -36.57 32.42
CA PHE A 687 5.31 -35.39 32.63
C PHE A 687 6.64 -35.52 31.87
N LYS A 688 7.28 -36.70 31.91
CA LYS A 688 8.47 -37.02 31.09
C LYS A 688 8.17 -37.06 29.59
N ARG A 689 6.91 -37.22 29.15
CA ARG A 689 6.47 -37.18 27.74
C ARG A 689 6.20 -35.75 27.28
N LEU A 690 5.43 -34.99 28.05
CA LEU A 690 5.16 -33.56 27.85
C LEU A 690 6.45 -32.74 27.85
N LYS A 691 7.40 -32.98 28.77
CA LYS A 691 8.71 -32.31 28.78
C LYS A 691 9.53 -32.57 27.49
N ARG A 692 9.39 -33.75 26.88
CA ARG A 692 9.99 -34.09 25.57
C ARG A 692 9.26 -33.43 24.39
N LEU A 693 7.94 -33.31 24.44
CA LEU A 693 7.14 -32.59 23.44
C LEU A 693 7.42 -31.08 23.48
N LEU A 694 7.43 -30.48 24.67
CA LEU A 694 7.79 -29.08 24.90
C LEU A 694 9.20 -28.78 24.35
N SER A 695 10.19 -29.60 24.67
CA SER A 695 11.55 -29.45 24.14
C SER A 695 11.61 -29.52 22.60
N LYS A 696 10.76 -30.32 21.94
CA LYS A 696 10.61 -30.31 20.48
C LYS A 696 9.92 -29.04 19.97
N ALA A 697 8.91 -28.54 20.66
CA ALA A 697 8.21 -27.30 20.30
C ALA A 697 9.13 -26.07 20.42
N THR A 698 9.84 -25.91 21.55
CA THR A 698 10.83 -24.82 21.74
C THR A 698 11.96 -24.87 20.71
N LYS A 699 12.38 -26.06 20.27
CA LYS A 699 13.36 -26.20 19.18
C LYS A 699 12.79 -25.82 17.80
N LYS A 700 11.49 -26.03 17.55
CA LYS A 700 10.84 -25.54 16.33
C LYS A 700 10.68 -24.02 16.33
N LEU A 701 10.22 -23.43 17.43
CA LEU A 701 10.05 -21.97 17.56
C LEU A 701 11.34 -21.22 17.23
N ARG A 702 12.49 -21.62 17.79
CA ARG A 702 13.80 -21.02 17.45
C ARG A 702 14.22 -21.13 15.99
N VAL A 703 13.67 -22.07 15.23
CA VAL A 703 13.91 -22.18 13.77
C VAL A 703 12.99 -21.26 12.98
N TYR A 704 11.79 -20.95 13.49
CA TYR A 704 10.93 -19.89 12.93
C TYR A 704 11.49 -18.51 13.28
N GLU A 705 11.78 -18.23 14.56
CA GLU A 705 12.40 -16.97 15.04
C GLU A 705 13.66 -16.61 14.24
N LYS A 706 14.55 -17.59 13.97
CA LYS A 706 15.76 -17.35 13.19
C LYS A 706 15.48 -17.08 11.70
N LYS A 707 14.50 -17.77 11.09
CA LYS A 707 14.08 -17.49 9.71
C LYS A 707 13.40 -16.13 9.57
N GLU A 708 12.65 -15.73 10.58
CA GLU A 708 11.97 -14.43 10.63
C GLU A 708 13.00 -13.30 10.68
N MET A 709 13.99 -13.39 11.59
CA MET A 709 15.18 -12.53 11.61
C MET A 709 15.91 -12.47 10.25
N GLU A 710 16.22 -13.63 9.64
CA GLU A 710 16.88 -13.70 8.34
C GLU A 710 16.04 -13.03 7.23
N SER A 711 14.70 -13.17 7.26
CA SER A 711 13.81 -12.51 6.30
C SER A 711 13.67 -11.00 6.51
N GLN A 712 13.64 -10.52 7.76
CA GLN A 712 13.61 -9.09 8.07
C GLN A 712 14.90 -8.38 7.65
N PHE A 713 16.06 -9.02 7.85
CA PHE A 713 17.36 -8.47 7.44
C PHE A 713 17.43 -8.30 5.91
N ASN A 714 17.03 -9.32 5.15
CA ASN A 714 16.98 -9.26 3.69
C ASN A 714 16.04 -8.14 3.19
N LEU A 715 14.85 -7.99 3.81
CA LEU A 715 13.90 -6.92 3.45
C LEU A 715 14.49 -5.53 3.70
N GLN A 716 15.24 -5.35 4.79
CA GLN A 716 15.90 -4.09 5.13
C GLN A 716 17.05 -3.76 4.17
N GLU A 717 17.78 -4.77 3.70
CA GLU A 717 18.83 -4.62 2.70
C GLU A 717 18.26 -4.30 1.31
N GLU A 718 17.17 -4.95 0.90
CA GLU A 718 16.42 -4.57 -0.32
C GLU A 718 15.92 -3.13 -0.28
N MET A 719 15.37 -2.66 0.85
CA MET A 719 14.92 -1.26 0.98
C MET A 719 16.08 -0.27 0.84
N LYS A 720 17.26 -0.57 1.43
CA LYS A 720 18.47 0.25 1.25
C LYS A 720 18.90 0.31 -0.22
N ASN A 721 18.91 -0.82 -0.91
CA ASN A 721 19.33 -0.90 -2.31
C ASN A 721 18.39 -0.10 -3.23
N ARG A 722 17.07 -0.23 -3.05
CA ARG A 722 16.07 0.60 -3.77
C ARG A 722 16.22 2.09 -3.48
N TYR A 723 16.55 2.48 -2.24
CA TYR A 723 16.80 3.87 -1.88
C TYR A 723 18.03 4.42 -2.62
N THR A 724 19.13 3.66 -2.68
CA THR A 724 20.32 4.08 -3.45
C THR A 724 20.09 4.13 -4.95
N GLU A 725 19.32 3.21 -5.53
CA GLU A 725 18.92 3.29 -6.95
C GLU A 725 18.12 4.56 -7.23
N MET A 726 17.09 4.84 -6.42
CA MET A 726 16.22 6.01 -6.55
C MET A 726 17.01 7.33 -6.43
N VAL A 727 17.95 7.41 -5.48
CA VAL A 727 18.86 8.57 -5.36
C VAL A 727 19.77 8.70 -6.60
N SER A 728 20.21 7.59 -7.21
CA SER A 728 20.99 7.63 -8.45
C SER A 728 20.15 8.11 -9.65
N GLU A 729 18.87 7.75 -9.70
CA GLU A 729 17.93 8.16 -10.75
C GLU A 729 17.62 9.67 -10.66
N VAL A 730 17.34 10.15 -9.45
CA VAL A 730 17.21 11.60 -9.17
C VAL A 730 18.51 12.35 -9.50
N GLY A 731 19.67 11.71 -9.35
CA GLY A 731 20.97 12.21 -9.81
C GLY A 731 21.06 12.36 -11.33
N ARG A 732 20.54 11.39 -12.11
CA ARG A 732 20.50 11.41 -13.59
C ARG A 732 19.51 12.43 -14.14
N LEU A 733 18.34 12.57 -13.51
CA LEU A 733 17.28 13.47 -13.97
C LEU A 733 17.60 14.95 -13.71
N ARG A 734 18.36 15.27 -12.65
CA ARG A 734 18.72 16.64 -12.26
C ARG A 734 19.36 17.50 -13.38
N PRO A 735 20.40 17.04 -14.12
CA PRO A 735 20.94 17.82 -15.24
C PRO A 735 19.94 17.98 -16.39
N GLN A 736 19.11 16.98 -16.69
CA GLN A 736 18.10 17.06 -17.76
C GLN A 736 17.04 18.13 -17.46
N VAL A 737 16.61 18.25 -16.20
CA VAL A 737 15.74 19.36 -15.76
C VAL A 737 16.42 20.72 -15.93
N GLY A 738 17.74 20.80 -15.72
CA GLY A 738 18.53 22.00 -15.98
C GLY A 738 18.56 22.40 -17.46
N GLU A 739 18.84 21.45 -18.36
CA GLU A 739 18.85 21.67 -19.81
C GLU A 739 17.46 22.07 -20.35
N LEU A 740 16.40 21.39 -19.90
CA LEU A 740 15.01 21.73 -20.28
C LEU A 740 14.60 23.12 -19.78
N SER A 741 15.00 23.51 -18.57
CA SER A 741 14.77 24.86 -18.03
C SER A 741 15.50 25.93 -18.85
N GLN A 742 16.73 25.65 -19.30
CA GLN A 742 17.49 26.55 -20.17
C GLN A 742 16.89 26.66 -21.58
N GLN A 743 16.37 25.56 -22.14
CA GLN A 743 15.62 25.59 -23.41
C GLN A 743 14.32 26.39 -23.30
N LEU A 744 13.59 26.25 -22.18
CA LEU A 744 12.37 27.01 -21.90
C LEU A 744 12.63 28.51 -21.83
N ASP A 745 13.70 28.94 -21.18
CA ASP A 745 14.11 30.35 -21.10
C ASP A 745 14.54 30.92 -22.47
N MET A 746 15.21 30.12 -23.31
CA MET A 746 15.54 30.51 -24.69
C MET A 746 14.29 30.69 -25.57
N GLU A 747 13.34 29.75 -25.56
CA GLU A 747 12.10 29.90 -26.34
C GLU A 747 11.13 30.93 -25.74
N SER A 748 11.18 31.19 -24.43
CA SER A 748 10.48 32.32 -23.81
C SER A 748 10.95 33.66 -24.42
N LYS A 749 12.27 33.87 -24.51
CA LYS A 749 12.86 35.06 -25.14
C LYS A 749 12.51 35.17 -26.63
N ARG A 750 12.49 34.04 -27.34
CA ARG A 750 12.08 33.94 -28.75
C ARG A 750 10.60 34.32 -28.94
N CYS A 751 9.73 33.81 -28.08
CA CYS A 751 8.30 34.13 -28.05
C CYS A 751 8.05 35.62 -27.75
N MET A 752 8.88 36.26 -26.91
CA MET A 752 8.80 37.71 -26.65
C MET A 752 9.21 38.53 -27.87
N GLN A 753 10.29 38.15 -28.60
CA GLN A 753 10.67 38.82 -29.85
C GLN A 753 9.59 38.70 -30.93
N LEU A 754 9.01 37.51 -31.13
CA LEU A 754 7.94 37.29 -32.10
C LEU A 754 6.65 38.04 -31.73
N LYS A 755 6.38 38.28 -30.44
CA LYS A 755 5.26 39.14 -30.01
C LYS A 755 5.48 40.60 -30.38
N ALA A 756 6.67 41.13 -30.12
CA ALA A 756 7.02 42.51 -30.52
C ALA A 756 6.87 42.71 -32.04
N GLN A 757 7.47 41.82 -32.84
CA GLN A 757 7.38 41.90 -34.30
C GLN A 757 5.94 41.81 -34.84
N ASN A 758 5.07 41.03 -34.21
CA ASN A 758 3.64 40.99 -34.57
C ASN A 758 2.90 42.28 -34.18
N GLN A 759 3.28 42.94 -33.08
CA GLN A 759 2.72 44.24 -32.71
C GLN A 759 3.18 45.32 -33.71
N ASP A 760 4.46 45.37 -34.06
CA ASP A 760 5.02 46.29 -35.06
C ASP A 760 4.27 46.17 -36.41
N LEU A 761 4.08 44.93 -36.91
CA LEU A 761 3.35 44.65 -38.15
C LEU A 761 1.85 45.01 -38.05
N GLN A 762 1.23 44.83 -36.89
CA GLN A 762 -0.17 45.18 -36.67
C GLN A 762 -0.39 46.70 -36.60
N GLU A 763 0.60 47.46 -36.09
CA GLU A 763 0.62 48.92 -36.21
C GLU A 763 0.83 49.36 -37.67
N GLU A 764 1.79 48.78 -38.41
CA GLU A 764 2.00 49.08 -39.84
C GLU A 764 0.72 48.90 -40.66
N LEU A 765 0.05 47.75 -40.52
CA LEU A 765 -1.24 47.45 -41.16
C LEU A 765 -2.33 48.45 -40.79
N SER A 766 -2.38 48.89 -39.52
CA SER A 766 -3.31 49.92 -39.06
C SER A 766 -3.03 51.28 -39.72
N THR A 767 -1.76 51.68 -39.89
CA THR A 767 -1.43 52.89 -40.65
C THR A 767 -1.78 52.77 -42.14
N LEU A 768 -1.69 51.56 -42.70
CA LEU A 768 -2.03 51.26 -44.09
C LEU A 768 -3.53 51.39 -44.33
N HIS A 769 -4.36 50.81 -43.45
CA HIS A 769 -5.81 50.96 -43.48
C HIS A 769 -6.23 52.44 -43.38
N GLY A 770 -5.62 53.19 -42.45
CA GLY A 770 -5.84 54.63 -42.30
C GLY A 770 -5.31 55.50 -43.46
N LYS A 771 -4.50 54.96 -44.37
CA LYS A 771 -4.13 55.59 -45.66
C LYS A 771 -5.16 55.25 -46.74
N CYS A 772 -5.61 53.99 -46.82
CA CYS A 772 -6.65 53.55 -47.75
C CYS A 772 -7.96 54.33 -47.55
N GLU A 773 -8.43 54.52 -46.31
CA GLU A 773 -9.61 55.34 -46.03
C GLU A 773 -9.51 56.78 -46.58
N LYS A 774 -8.33 57.40 -46.47
CA LYS A 774 -8.11 58.78 -46.92
C LYS A 774 -8.15 58.88 -48.45
N LEU A 775 -7.61 57.87 -49.13
CA LEU A 775 -7.70 57.73 -50.59
C LEU A 775 -9.15 57.49 -51.04
N GLU A 776 -9.91 56.64 -50.34
CA GLU A 776 -11.33 56.40 -50.62
C GLU A 776 -12.17 57.69 -50.46
N LYS A 777 -11.93 58.45 -49.38
CA LYS A 777 -12.59 59.75 -49.13
C LYS A 777 -12.26 60.79 -50.21
N SER A 778 -10.99 60.89 -50.63
CA SER A 778 -10.57 61.77 -51.73
C SER A 778 -11.17 61.36 -53.09
N LYS A 779 -11.22 60.06 -53.37
CA LYS A 779 -11.85 59.47 -54.57
C LYS A 779 -13.35 59.75 -54.65
N CYS A 780 -14.06 59.79 -53.52
CA CYS A 780 -15.46 60.20 -53.48
C CYS A 780 -15.62 61.71 -53.76
N GLN A 781 -14.79 62.56 -53.15
CA GLN A 781 -14.80 64.01 -53.41
C GLN A 781 -14.55 64.33 -54.89
N LEU A 782 -13.56 63.68 -55.51
CA LEU A 782 -13.28 63.83 -56.95
C LEU A 782 -14.46 63.41 -57.83
N LYS A 783 -15.22 62.38 -57.46
CA LYS A 783 -16.44 61.98 -58.18
C LYS A 783 -17.54 63.04 -58.07
N GLU A 784 -17.73 63.66 -56.92
CA GLU A 784 -18.69 64.75 -56.75
C GLU A 784 -18.31 65.98 -57.58
N GLU A 785 -17.02 66.37 -57.63
CA GLU A 785 -16.57 67.48 -58.48
C GLU A 785 -16.74 67.16 -59.97
N VAL A 786 -16.44 65.93 -60.42
CA VAL A 786 -16.71 65.51 -61.80
C VAL A 786 -18.21 65.59 -62.13
N ALA A 787 -19.09 65.14 -61.24
CA ALA A 787 -20.54 65.23 -61.44
C ALA A 787 -21.05 66.68 -61.50
N LYS A 788 -20.53 67.58 -60.63
CA LYS A 788 -20.82 69.02 -60.67
C LYS A 788 -20.39 69.65 -61.99
N LEU A 789 -19.18 69.32 -62.47
CA LEU A 789 -18.66 69.81 -63.74
C LEU A 789 -19.46 69.30 -64.95
N GLN A 790 -19.87 68.02 -64.96
CA GLN A 790 -20.73 67.47 -65.99
C GLN A 790 -22.08 68.19 -66.06
N HIS A 791 -22.74 68.38 -64.91
CA HIS A 791 -24.04 69.07 -64.86
C HIS A 791 -23.94 70.55 -65.26
N HIS A 792 -22.81 71.22 -64.94
CA HIS A 792 -22.55 72.59 -65.40
C HIS A 792 -22.36 72.65 -66.92
N LEU A 793 -21.69 71.67 -67.52
CA LEU A 793 -21.53 71.50 -68.97
C LEU A 793 -22.87 71.27 -69.68
N GLU A 794 -23.78 70.47 -69.13
CA GLU A 794 -25.12 70.26 -69.69
C GLU A 794 -26.01 71.52 -69.63
N THR A 795 -25.81 72.35 -68.60
CA THR A 795 -26.67 73.53 -68.34
C THR A 795 -26.20 74.78 -69.09
N SER A 796 -24.95 74.82 -69.57
CA SER A 796 -24.33 76.03 -70.11
C SER A 796 -24.25 76.02 -71.65
N VAL A 797 -25.20 76.73 -72.28
CA VAL A 797 -25.06 77.15 -73.70
C VAL A 797 -24.17 78.39 -73.70
N VAL A 798 -22.97 78.33 -74.27
CA VAL A 798 -21.96 79.39 -74.11
C VAL A 798 -21.24 79.80 -75.38
N ASP A 799 -20.91 81.09 -75.45
CA ASP A 799 -20.19 81.75 -76.52
C ASP A 799 -18.81 81.16 -76.84
N HIS A 800 -18.35 81.44 -78.06
CA HIS A 800 -17.08 80.98 -78.63
C HIS A 800 -15.85 81.24 -77.74
N SER A 801 -15.85 82.34 -76.98
CA SER A 801 -14.80 82.69 -76.01
C SER A 801 -14.64 81.65 -74.90
N HIS A 802 -15.75 81.07 -74.43
CA HIS A 802 -15.75 80.02 -73.41
C HIS A 802 -15.37 78.67 -74.01
N ILE A 803 -15.64 78.43 -75.30
CA ILE A 803 -15.14 77.25 -76.02
C ILE A 803 -13.61 77.30 -76.15
N GLU A 804 -13.02 78.46 -76.47
CA GLU A 804 -11.57 78.63 -76.51
C GLU A 804 -10.90 78.63 -75.12
N GLN A 805 -11.63 78.99 -74.06
CA GLN A 805 -11.17 78.78 -72.69
C GLN A 805 -11.24 77.29 -72.31
N TYR A 806 -12.39 76.61 -72.54
CA TYR A 806 -12.54 75.18 -72.30
C TYR A 806 -11.49 74.37 -73.06
N LYS A 807 -11.19 74.74 -74.31
CA LYS A 807 -10.17 74.06 -75.11
C LYS A 807 -8.78 74.17 -74.46
N ARG A 808 -8.38 75.36 -73.99
CA ARG A 808 -7.12 75.54 -73.24
C ARG A 808 -7.13 74.83 -71.89
N GLU A 809 -8.24 74.83 -71.17
CA GLU A 809 -8.37 74.10 -69.90
C GLU A 809 -8.39 72.57 -70.09
N VAL A 810 -8.84 72.06 -71.24
CA VAL A 810 -8.80 70.63 -71.60
C VAL A 810 -7.41 70.25 -72.10
N GLU A 811 -6.77 71.07 -72.92
CA GLU A 811 -5.36 70.89 -73.35
C GLU A 811 -4.41 70.96 -72.14
N GLU A 812 -4.64 71.87 -71.20
CA GLU A 812 -3.87 71.92 -69.96
C GLU A 812 -4.18 70.74 -69.03
N ARG A 813 -5.45 70.34 -68.85
CA ARG A 813 -5.80 69.12 -68.09
C ARG A 813 -5.15 67.88 -68.70
N ALA A 814 -5.21 67.68 -70.01
CA ALA A 814 -4.52 66.60 -70.70
C ALA A 814 -2.99 66.69 -70.50
N GLY A 815 -2.41 67.89 -70.55
CA GLY A 815 -1.00 68.11 -70.24
C GLY A 815 -0.64 67.81 -68.78
N GLN A 816 -1.51 68.11 -67.83
CA GLN A 816 -1.34 67.78 -66.41
C GLN A 816 -1.49 66.27 -66.16
N GLU A 817 -2.47 65.63 -66.78
CA GLU A 817 -2.69 64.17 -66.70
C GLU A 817 -1.54 63.41 -67.35
N ILE A 818 -1.04 63.83 -68.52
CA ILE A 818 0.17 63.27 -69.15
C ILE A 818 1.38 63.43 -68.23
N ARG A 819 1.55 64.58 -67.55
CA ARG A 819 2.63 64.78 -66.56
C ARG A 819 2.46 63.87 -65.34
N GLN A 820 1.24 63.69 -64.83
CA GLN A 820 0.95 62.75 -63.73
C GLN A 820 1.20 61.30 -64.14
N LYS A 821 0.77 60.88 -65.34
CA LYS A 821 1.03 59.54 -65.89
C LYS A 821 2.53 59.29 -66.12
N LEU A 822 3.28 60.29 -66.60
CA LEU A 822 4.74 60.24 -66.67
C LEU A 822 5.37 60.10 -65.27
N GLN A 823 4.84 60.80 -64.26
CA GLN A 823 5.33 60.71 -62.88
C GLN A 823 4.97 59.36 -62.21
N GLU A 824 3.78 58.83 -62.44
CA GLU A 824 3.37 57.47 -62.05
C GLU A 824 4.29 56.42 -62.69
N VAL A 825 4.56 56.52 -63.99
CA VAL A 825 5.49 55.64 -64.71
C VAL A 825 6.92 55.78 -64.19
N ASN A 826 7.39 56.99 -63.88
CA ASN A 826 8.72 57.19 -63.31
C ASN A 826 8.83 56.60 -61.89
N LEU A 827 7.79 56.76 -61.05
CA LEU A 827 7.71 56.13 -59.73
C LEU A 827 7.61 54.61 -59.83
N PHE A 828 6.89 54.08 -60.82
CA PHE A 828 6.82 52.64 -61.09
C PHE A 828 8.19 52.10 -61.54
N LEU A 829 8.88 52.79 -62.44
CA LEU A 829 10.23 52.41 -62.89
C LEU A 829 11.27 52.52 -61.76
N GLN A 830 11.17 53.51 -60.88
CA GLN A 830 12.00 53.61 -59.67
C GLN A 830 11.70 52.49 -58.67
N ALA A 831 10.42 52.16 -58.45
CA ALA A 831 10.03 51.03 -57.61
C ALA A 831 10.46 49.68 -58.20
N GLN A 832 10.37 49.54 -59.53
CA GLN A 832 10.84 48.37 -60.28
C GLN A 832 12.35 48.22 -60.15
N ALA A 833 13.13 49.28 -60.39
CA ALA A 833 14.58 49.30 -60.18
C ALA A 833 14.95 48.93 -58.73
N ALA A 834 14.34 49.59 -57.73
CA ALA A 834 14.59 49.29 -56.32
C ALA A 834 14.18 47.86 -55.92
N SER A 835 13.16 47.27 -56.56
CA SER A 835 12.79 45.86 -56.38
C SER A 835 13.79 44.90 -57.05
N GLN A 836 14.34 45.28 -58.20
CA GLN A 836 15.35 44.52 -58.92
C GLN A 836 16.68 44.54 -58.16
N ASP A 837 17.10 45.69 -57.61
CA ASP A 837 18.28 45.81 -56.75
C ASP A 837 18.15 44.94 -55.49
N ARG A 838 16.98 44.94 -54.82
CA ARG A 838 16.70 44.06 -53.69
C ARG A 838 16.76 42.58 -54.09
N LEU A 839 16.24 42.23 -55.26
CA LEU A 839 16.27 40.86 -55.77
C LEU A 839 17.69 40.42 -56.13
N GLU A 840 18.52 41.31 -56.68
CA GLU A 840 19.95 41.11 -56.92
C GLU A 840 20.73 40.96 -55.61
N GLN A 841 20.40 41.74 -54.58
CA GLN A 841 20.95 41.61 -53.23
C GLN A 841 20.59 40.26 -52.59
N ILE A 842 19.36 39.77 -52.81
CA ILE A 842 18.93 38.43 -52.37
C ILE A 842 19.67 37.33 -53.15
N ARG A 843 19.82 37.45 -54.49
CA ARG A 843 20.63 36.51 -55.31
C ARG A 843 22.07 36.44 -54.81
N THR A 844 22.73 37.58 -54.66
CA THR A 844 24.15 37.65 -54.25
C THR A 844 24.35 37.15 -52.81
N SER A 845 23.45 37.48 -51.89
CA SER A 845 23.42 36.91 -50.53
C SER A 845 23.24 35.38 -50.55
N HIS A 846 22.29 34.87 -51.33
CA HIS A 846 22.06 33.43 -51.49
C HIS A 846 23.28 32.72 -52.09
N HIS A 847 23.90 33.27 -53.14
CA HIS A 847 25.12 32.72 -53.73
C HIS A 847 26.33 32.80 -52.79
N ALA A 848 26.44 33.82 -51.94
CA ALA A 848 27.48 33.90 -50.91
C ALA A 848 27.25 32.87 -49.79
N SER A 849 26.02 32.72 -49.32
CA SER A 849 25.62 31.71 -48.32
C SER A 849 25.88 30.30 -48.83
N LEU A 850 25.42 29.96 -50.05
CA LEU A 850 25.67 28.67 -50.68
C LEU A 850 27.18 28.42 -50.90
N ARG A 851 27.95 29.44 -51.30
CA ARG A 851 29.42 29.33 -51.43
C ARG A 851 30.10 29.05 -50.09
N ASN A 852 29.62 29.62 -48.99
CA ASN A 852 30.15 29.35 -47.66
C ASN A 852 29.74 27.95 -47.17
N GLN A 853 28.47 27.56 -47.32
CA GLN A 853 27.99 26.22 -46.99
C GLN A 853 28.76 25.13 -47.75
N LEU A 854 29.06 25.35 -49.04
CA LEU A 854 29.89 24.44 -49.84
C LEU A 854 31.35 24.41 -49.35
N LYS A 855 31.96 25.56 -49.01
CA LYS A 855 33.30 25.61 -48.41
C LYS A 855 33.36 24.86 -47.07
N ASP A 856 32.38 25.03 -46.21
CA ASP A 856 32.35 24.39 -44.90
C ASP A 856 32.05 22.88 -45.02
N ARG A 857 31.24 22.45 -46.02
CA ARG A 857 31.09 21.02 -46.32
C ARG A 857 32.35 20.41 -46.94
N ILE A 858 33.07 21.14 -47.80
CA ILE A 858 34.41 20.74 -48.30
C ILE A 858 35.36 20.58 -47.11
N ARG A 859 35.48 21.57 -46.23
CA ARG A 859 36.33 21.49 -45.04
C ARG A 859 35.95 20.33 -44.11
N ALA A 860 34.66 20.04 -43.96
CA ALA A 860 34.20 18.88 -43.19
C ALA A 860 34.64 17.55 -43.85
N LEU A 861 34.52 17.44 -45.17
CA LEU A 861 34.96 16.26 -45.93
C LEU A 861 36.49 16.12 -45.95
N GLU A 862 37.25 17.22 -46.01
CA GLU A 862 38.71 17.23 -45.86
C GLU A 862 39.11 16.71 -44.47
N CYS A 863 38.47 17.19 -43.39
CA CYS A 863 38.67 16.68 -42.03
C CYS A 863 38.24 15.21 -41.87
N GLU A 864 37.19 14.74 -42.56
CA GLU A 864 36.78 13.33 -42.57
C GLU A 864 37.83 12.47 -43.31
N LEU A 865 38.36 12.94 -44.45
CA LEU A 865 39.41 12.26 -45.21
C LEU A 865 40.74 12.18 -44.45
N ASP A 866 41.19 13.26 -43.80
CA ASP A 866 42.41 13.24 -42.98
C ASP A 866 42.26 12.33 -41.75
N ARG A 867 41.07 12.26 -41.14
CA ARG A 867 40.79 11.25 -40.09
C ARG A 867 40.92 9.83 -40.62
N ILE A 868 40.25 9.51 -41.74
CA ILE A 868 40.31 8.17 -42.36
C ILE A 868 41.75 7.80 -42.72
N LYS A 869 42.51 8.75 -43.30
CA LYS A 869 43.92 8.60 -43.65
C LYS A 869 44.81 8.34 -42.43
N ASN A 870 44.61 9.08 -41.33
CA ASN A 870 45.33 8.85 -40.09
C ASN A 870 45.00 7.48 -39.49
N THR A 871 43.72 7.10 -39.39
CA THR A 871 43.34 5.76 -38.91
C THR A 871 43.85 4.64 -39.83
N GLN A 872 43.90 4.87 -41.14
CA GLN A 872 44.51 3.92 -42.08
C GLN A 872 46.02 3.80 -41.83
N GLN A 873 46.73 4.92 -41.61
CA GLN A 873 48.17 4.95 -41.33
C GLN A 873 48.53 4.32 -39.97
N GLU A 874 47.70 4.53 -38.94
CA GLU A 874 47.78 3.80 -37.68
C GLU A 874 47.57 2.29 -37.89
N SER A 875 46.58 1.90 -38.72
CA SER A 875 46.31 0.49 -39.02
C SER A 875 47.44 -0.18 -39.80
N THR A 876 48.15 0.54 -40.67
CA THR A 876 49.34 0.02 -41.37
C THR A 876 50.53 -0.09 -40.42
N PHE A 877 50.75 0.91 -39.56
CA PHE A 877 51.81 0.83 -38.55
C PHE A 877 51.58 -0.32 -37.56
N GLN A 878 50.33 -0.59 -37.15
CA GLN A 878 49.98 -1.76 -36.34
C GLN A 878 50.22 -3.08 -37.09
N LYS A 879 49.91 -3.16 -38.40
CA LYS A 879 50.20 -4.34 -39.24
C LYS A 879 51.70 -4.57 -39.43
N GLU A 880 52.48 -3.51 -39.64
CA GLU A 880 53.94 -3.58 -39.77
C GLU A 880 54.59 -4.01 -38.45
N SER A 881 54.15 -3.45 -37.33
CA SER A 881 54.60 -3.83 -35.98
C SER A 881 54.29 -5.30 -35.66
N THR A 882 53.05 -5.74 -35.89
CA THR A 882 52.66 -7.15 -35.66
C THR A 882 53.33 -8.12 -36.62
N GLN A 883 53.59 -7.73 -37.88
CA GLN A 883 54.40 -8.52 -38.81
C GLN A 883 55.85 -8.65 -38.33
N ALA A 884 56.48 -7.56 -37.86
CA ALA A 884 57.84 -7.57 -37.34
C ALA A 884 57.96 -8.46 -36.07
N ASP A 885 56.96 -8.46 -35.20
CA ASP A 885 56.91 -9.38 -34.06
C ASP A 885 56.70 -10.83 -34.49
N VAL A 886 55.82 -11.11 -35.46
CA VAL A 886 55.68 -12.45 -36.05
C VAL A 886 57.00 -12.94 -36.67
N GLU A 887 57.80 -12.05 -37.27
CA GLU A 887 59.13 -12.38 -37.79
C GLU A 887 60.16 -12.61 -36.67
N ARG A 888 60.12 -11.82 -35.58
CA ARG A 888 60.91 -12.10 -34.37
C ARG A 888 60.57 -13.47 -33.78
N TYR A 889 59.29 -13.81 -33.63
CA TYR A 889 58.85 -15.12 -33.11
C TYR A 889 59.25 -16.29 -34.03
N LYS A 890 59.17 -16.12 -35.36
CA LYS A 890 59.71 -17.11 -36.33
C LYS A 890 61.22 -17.31 -36.15
N GLY A 891 61.98 -16.22 -35.95
CA GLY A 891 63.42 -16.28 -35.67
C GLY A 891 63.74 -17.03 -34.38
N LEU A 892 63.05 -16.71 -33.28
CA LEU A 892 63.21 -17.37 -31.98
C LEU A 892 62.83 -18.85 -32.05
N TYR A 893 61.76 -19.21 -32.75
CA TYR A 893 61.36 -20.61 -32.95
C TYR A 893 62.40 -21.39 -33.78
N LEU A 894 63.02 -20.76 -34.78
CA LEU A 894 64.12 -21.38 -35.54
C LEU A 894 65.37 -21.58 -34.69
N GLU A 895 65.72 -20.64 -33.79
CA GLU A 895 66.76 -20.83 -32.78
C GLU A 895 66.41 -21.95 -31.79
N GLU A 896 65.16 -22.04 -31.34
CA GLU A 896 64.71 -23.14 -30.48
C GLU A 896 64.82 -24.50 -31.19
N VAL A 897 64.43 -24.59 -32.46
CA VAL A 897 64.57 -25.82 -33.26
C VAL A 897 66.05 -26.17 -33.50
N LYS A 898 66.94 -25.18 -33.72
CA LYS A 898 68.39 -25.43 -33.81
C LYS A 898 68.97 -25.94 -32.50
N THR A 899 68.61 -25.32 -31.37
CA THR A 899 69.12 -25.70 -30.03
C THR A 899 68.56 -27.06 -29.59
N ARG A 900 67.27 -27.35 -29.80
CA ARG A 900 66.72 -28.70 -29.62
C ARG A 900 67.45 -29.75 -30.47
N LYS A 901 67.74 -29.46 -31.75
CA LYS A 901 68.53 -30.36 -32.63
C LYS A 901 69.99 -30.53 -32.17
N SER A 902 70.63 -29.49 -31.62
CA SER A 902 71.99 -29.61 -31.09
C SER A 902 72.04 -30.31 -29.74
N LEU A 903 70.98 -30.23 -28.94
CA LEU A 903 70.80 -30.99 -27.70
C LEU A 903 70.57 -32.48 -28.00
N ALA A 904 69.73 -32.82 -28.97
CA ALA A 904 69.54 -34.20 -29.43
C ALA A 904 70.87 -34.85 -29.87
N LYS A 905 71.65 -34.15 -30.70
CA LYS A 905 73.02 -34.58 -31.11
C LYS A 905 74.05 -34.66 -29.97
N LYS A 906 73.74 -34.13 -28.78
CA LYS A 906 74.54 -34.30 -27.56
C LYS A 906 74.04 -35.45 -26.66
N LEU A 907 72.82 -35.93 -26.88
CA LEU A 907 72.22 -37.09 -26.20
C LEU A 907 72.42 -38.39 -27.00
N GLU A 908 72.73 -38.28 -28.30
CA GLU A 908 73.18 -39.38 -29.17
C GLU A 908 74.70 -39.68 -29.05
N ARG A 909 75.36 -39.20 -27.99
CA ARG A 909 76.81 -39.34 -27.73
C ARG A 909 77.08 -39.72 -26.28
#